data_AF-V5FT59-F1
#
_entry.id   AF-V5FT59-F1
#
_cell.length_a   1.000
_cell.length_b   1.000
_cell.length_c   1.000
_cell.angle_alpha   90.00
_cell.angle_beta   90.00
_cell.angle_gamma   90.00
#
_symmetry.space_group_name_H-M   'P 1'
#
loop_
_entity.id
_entity.type
_entity.pdbx_description
1 polymer ?
#
loop_
_entity_poly.entity_id
_entity_poly.type
_entity_poly.pdbx_seq_one_letter_code
_entity_poly.pdbx_strand_id
1 'polypeptide(L)'
;MDVTSQSFYYHLPRILDSIASCCFVSLDLEFSGIATNPVGATGARKQTLQERYSEAKEAAEKYQILQIGLTIGHEDAKTGTYTLQPYNFYLSPIIEQRLEVERTWSYQSGAVEFLLRNQFRMEAPFTEGVPYLSRHEEKTAISKAHERRDRPRETGAIDVKETDTESLQFVKLVRKAIEAWIALGETRAGYLNIPPPSHIGAVNGPGALPTTLNRFQKRLVHRLIEAEYPELRSIGKPTFVQIIPYDEARERDVANDRVRRTEERILKQTGVRWVAEALAGGDLTTLDPGYFMGIMANSASVEGKHSLNEFAQTLKLRLLANRPVLVGHNLFTDVIYFCSCFFGNLPERVEDFQTLVHDLFPVLIDTKYMATHECGSINPASSLSEINDSLKDVKEPSIVVDPTHNKYDSQKLYHEAGYDSLLTAQVFIKLSSQLRNGGIPMDLRVKSSVPKGDIYAELGELSLDSSASCTSSTSGSSSIEMTAKVPRKARPTQKPVNWQQQEEVTRIRSAFAHRTKFDLLTDLAEETEDSPESEMPASANPLAGPAEPHLLAFENEEAIAQKVRDGELIPRFGAPFWKVYGNKLRVFGTEERVCNLGKQSTSPPTSSIVGEMAAGSNGAKRIVTLLRPSVFDSAVCRSCQETLVRRNYATAAAAAAQSQAEPAPPSPGSSKPDTAATHPVLKPTYVINAGVVLSRPPQITRDLTPFEKSYYFYQKRLNERLALPFTRYFYFKRGTPADEDWKRKYRERQTPSRDIGKYNAYSPEAWNDELLVGAVESEPEHQVEMLVRDAESTTSGTQEGSKKEEVPRPFPRVTEADQKNDQKSLNRALQRTLYLLVQTKEGYWKFPSSPVEQGESLRLAAERTLAQSAGINMNTWMVGYHPIGHHVYSNRKPKVDEKAGLQLLGEKTFFMKGRIMAGQADLKSNNHSLQDFKWLAKDEIQSLVLPQYFSHIRNMLAER
;
A
#
# COMPACT_ATOMS: atom_id res chain seq x y z
N MET A 1 17.01 0.84 -2.99
CA MET A 1 17.12 2.26 -2.60
C MET A 1 15.74 2.90 -2.69
N ASP A 2 15.25 3.52 -1.62
CA ASP A 2 14.00 4.29 -1.67
C ASP A 2 14.24 5.70 -2.19
N VAL A 3 13.40 6.15 -3.13
CA VAL A 3 13.46 7.48 -3.75
C VAL A 3 12.16 8.22 -3.47
N THR A 4 12.28 9.39 -2.82
CA THR A 4 11.16 10.23 -2.38
C THR A 4 11.09 11.50 -3.21
N SER A 5 9.99 12.25 -3.10
CA SER A 5 9.81 13.55 -3.76
C SER A 5 10.95 14.55 -3.51
N GLN A 6 11.60 14.46 -2.35
CA GLN A 6 12.73 15.31 -1.96
C GLN A 6 14.04 14.85 -2.60
N SER A 7 14.29 13.54 -2.70
CA SER A 7 15.54 12.97 -3.23
C SER A 7 15.49 12.66 -4.73
N PHE A 8 14.31 12.64 -5.35
CA PHE A 8 14.12 12.25 -6.75
C PHE A 8 14.98 13.06 -7.72
N TYR A 9 14.94 14.39 -7.67
CA TYR A 9 15.69 15.23 -8.61
C TYR A 9 17.21 15.15 -8.42
N TYR A 10 17.68 14.71 -7.24
CA TYR A 10 19.10 14.43 -6.98
C TYR A 10 19.53 13.06 -7.56
N HIS A 11 18.67 12.05 -7.48
CA HIS A 11 18.96 10.71 -8.02
C HIS A 11 18.63 10.54 -9.51
N LEU A 12 17.72 11.35 -10.06
CA LEU A 12 17.24 11.27 -11.44
C LEU A 12 18.39 11.24 -12.47
N PRO A 13 19.41 12.12 -12.42
CA PRO A 13 20.56 12.05 -13.31
C PRO A 13 21.25 10.68 -13.31
N ARG A 14 21.40 10.04 -12.13
CA ARG A 14 22.10 8.76 -11.98
C ARG A 14 21.25 7.61 -12.49
N ILE A 15 19.95 7.66 -12.22
CA ILE A 15 18.97 6.72 -12.80
C ILE A 15 19.03 6.80 -14.33
N LEU A 16 19.08 8.00 -14.91
CA LEU A 16 19.15 8.21 -16.36
C LEU A 16 20.47 7.71 -16.97
N ASP A 17 21.63 7.97 -16.34
CA ASP A 17 22.92 7.47 -16.84
C ASP A 17 23.06 5.93 -16.70
N SER A 18 22.53 5.36 -15.62
CA SER A 18 22.38 3.90 -15.48
C SER A 18 21.47 3.32 -16.59
N ILE A 19 20.29 3.90 -16.85
CA ILE A 19 19.40 3.44 -17.95
C ILE A 19 20.12 3.52 -19.30
N ALA A 20 20.85 4.61 -19.58
CA ALA A 20 21.57 4.79 -20.83
C ALA A 20 22.67 3.75 -21.09
N SER A 21 23.19 3.09 -20.04
CA SER A 21 24.30 2.14 -20.10
C SER A 21 23.95 0.71 -19.62
N CYS A 22 22.70 0.46 -19.28
CA CYS A 22 22.23 -0.86 -18.84
C CYS A 22 21.90 -1.79 -20.03
N CYS A 23 21.81 -3.08 -19.73
CA CYS A 23 21.39 -4.11 -20.70
C CYS A 23 19.90 -4.46 -20.58
N PHE A 24 19.35 -4.38 -19.37
CA PHE A 24 17.91 -4.56 -19.11
C PHE A 24 17.46 -3.76 -17.88
N VAL A 25 16.15 -3.54 -17.78
CA VAL A 25 15.49 -2.96 -16.62
C VAL A 25 14.33 -3.87 -16.22
N SER A 26 14.30 -4.27 -14.95
CA SER A 26 13.21 -5.04 -14.35
C SER A 26 12.21 -4.11 -13.66
N LEU A 27 10.91 -4.32 -13.89
CA LEU A 27 9.80 -3.51 -13.41
C LEU A 27 8.79 -4.37 -12.65
N ASP A 28 8.31 -3.84 -11.52
CA ASP A 28 7.19 -4.37 -10.75
C ASP A 28 6.38 -3.20 -10.14
N LEU A 29 5.08 -3.35 -9.90
CA LEU A 29 4.17 -2.25 -9.55
C LEU A 29 3.14 -2.66 -8.48
N GLU A 30 2.91 -1.79 -7.49
CA GLU A 30 1.81 -1.94 -6.53
C GLU A 30 0.64 -0.99 -6.86
N PHE A 31 -0.60 -1.49 -6.81
CA PHE A 31 -1.79 -0.78 -7.28
C PHE A 31 -2.83 -0.49 -6.17
N SER A 32 -3.57 0.61 -6.31
CA SER A 32 -4.71 0.93 -5.42
C SER A 32 -5.93 0.02 -5.63
N GLY A 33 -5.93 -0.77 -6.71
CA GLY A 33 -6.95 -1.74 -7.09
C GLY A 33 -6.59 -2.40 -8.41
N ILE A 34 -7.28 -3.48 -8.74
CA ILE A 34 -7.08 -4.28 -9.96
C ILE A 34 -8.43 -4.65 -10.60
N ALA A 35 -8.40 -5.15 -11.83
CA ALA A 35 -9.58 -5.68 -12.51
C ALA A 35 -10.18 -6.88 -11.75
N THR A 36 -11.44 -6.77 -11.34
CA THR A 36 -12.20 -7.84 -10.68
C THR A 36 -13.21 -8.47 -11.64
N ASN A 37 -13.20 -9.79 -11.75
CA ASN A 37 -14.22 -10.51 -12.50
C ASN A 37 -15.62 -10.19 -11.93
N PRO A 38 -16.63 -9.89 -12.78
CA PRO A 38 -17.96 -9.52 -12.32
C PRO A 38 -18.62 -10.64 -11.51
N VAL A 39 -19.13 -10.28 -10.32
CA VAL A 39 -19.83 -11.19 -9.40
C VAL A 39 -21.11 -11.68 -10.06
N GLY A 40 -21.13 -12.94 -10.49
CA GLY A 40 -22.26 -13.55 -11.20
C GLY A 40 -21.93 -14.14 -12.58
N ALA A 41 -20.69 -14.00 -13.07
CA ALA A 41 -20.23 -14.64 -14.31
C ALA A 41 -20.06 -16.18 -14.17
N THR A 42 -21.16 -16.90 -13.94
CA THR A 42 -21.22 -18.37 -14.04
C THR A 42 -21.31 -18.78 -15.51
N GLY A 43 -20.17 -18.78 -16.21
CA GLY A 43 -20.06 -19.21 -17.60
C GLY A 43 -18.85 -20.11 -17.83
N ALA A 44 -19.04 -21.24 -18.49
CA ALA A 44 -17.98 -22.22 -18.76
C ALA A 44 -17.01 -21.80 -19.89
N ARG A 45 -17.07 -20.55 -20.37
CA ARG A 45 -16.21 -20.00 -21.43
C ARG A 45 -15.03 -19.27 -20.80
N LYS A 46 -13.86 -19.39 -21.42
CA LYS A 46 -12.72 -18.51 -21.11
C LYS A 46 -12.96 -17.13 -21.72
N GLN A 47 -12.36 -16.10 -21.13
CA GLN A 47 -12.44 -14.76 -21.71
C GLN A 47 -11.56 -14.68 -22.95
N THR A 48 -11.85 -13.77 -23.87
CA THR A 48 -10.93 -13.37 -24.94
C THR A 48 -9.87 -12.41 -24.39
N LEU A 49 -8.74 -12.28 -25.09
CA LEU A 49 -7.71 -11.31 -24.74
C LEU A 49 -8.23 -9.87 -24.81
N GLN A 50 -9.14 -9.57 -25.75
CA GLN A 50 -9.79 -8.26 -25.84
C GLN A 50 -10.71 -7.97 -24.64
N GLU A 51 -11.55 -8.92 -24.21
CA GLU A 51 -12.36 -8.77 -22.99
C GLU A 51 -11.46 -8.50 -21.78
N ARG A 52 -10.37 -9.27 -21.63
CA ARG A 52 -9.42 -9.11 -20.52
C ARG A 52 -8.65 -7.79 -20.59
N TYR A 53 -8.34 -7.30 -21.78
CA TYR A 53 -7.73 -5.99 -22.01
C TYR A 53 -8.68 -4.87 -21.59
N SER A 54 -9.95 -4.91 -22.01
CA SER A 54 -10.95 -3.91 -21.64
C SER A 54 -11.18 -3.83 -20.13
N GLU A 55 -11.25 -4.97 -19.43
CA GLU A 55 -11.31 -5.00 -17.95
C GLU A 55 -10.08 -4.34 -17.30
N ALA A 56 -8.88 -4.61 -17.82
CA ALA A 56 -7.65 -4.05 -17.30
C ALA A 56 -7.50 -2.54 -17.61
N LYS A 57 -7.97 -2.09 -18.77
CA LYS A 57 -8.07 -0.67 -19.16
C LYS A 57 -9.01 0.09 -18.22
N GLU A 58 -10.24 -0.39 -18.01
CA GLU A 58 -11.19 0.24 -17.07
C GLU A 58 -10.61 0.31 -15.65
N ALA A 59 -9.91 -0.76 -15.21
CA ALA A 59 -9.24 -0.76 -13.93
C ALA A 59 -8.09 0.27 -13.85
N ALA A 60 -7.28 0.40 -14.91
CA ALA A 60 -6.17 1.38 -14.99
C ALA A 60 -6.61 2.84 -15.19
N GLU A 61 -7.87 3.06 -15.59
CA GLU A 61 -8.50 4.39 -15.62
C GLU A 61 -9.07 4.78 -14.24
N LYS A 62 -9.38 3.79 -13.38
CA LYS A 62 -10.05 3.96 -12.07
C LYS A 62 -9.10 3.90 -10.87
N TYR A 63 -8.11 3.03 -10.94
CA TYR A 63 -7.10 2.77 -9.90
C TYR A 63 -5.74 3.33 -10.32
N GLN A 64 -4.82 3.44 -9.38
CA GLN A 64 -3.53 4.11 -9.59
C GLN A 64 -2.37 3.26 -9.11
N ILE A 65 -1.21 3.46 -9.73
CA ILE A 65 0.07 2.96 -9.23
C ILE A 65 0.41 3.72 -7.94
N LEU A 66 0.73 3.00 -6.88
CA LEU A 66 1.12 3.55 -5.57
C LEU A 66 2.62 3.45 -5.33
N GLN A 67 3.27 2.42 -5.87
CA GLN A 67 4.70 2.20 -5.78
C GLN A 67 5.23 1.56 -7.06
N ILE A 68 6.46 1.94 -7.45
CA ILE A 68 7.18 1.44 -8.61
C ILE A 68 8.50 0.83 -8.14
N GLY A 69 8.71 -0.43 -8.47
CA GLY A 69 9.99 -1.13 -8.35
C GLY A 69 10.72 -1.10 -9.68
N LEU A 70 11.97 -0.66 -9.67
CA LEU A 70 12.80 -0.55 -10.86
C LEU A 70 14.21 -1.06 -10.56
N THR A 71 14.58 -2.23 -11.07
CA THR A 71 15.93 -2.78 -10.93
C THR A 71 16.68 -2.69 -12.26
N ILE A 72 17.70 -1.83 -12.30
CA ILE A 72 18.56 -1.65 -13.48
C ILE A 72 19.67 -2.70 -13.45
N GLY A 73 19.87 -3.43 -14.56
CA GLY A 73 20.89 -4.46 -14.70
C GLY A 73 22.03 -4.06 -15.64
N HIS A 74 23.25 -4.04 -15.12
CA HIS A 74 24.49 -3.86 -15.90
C HIS A 74 25.21 -5.19 -16.05
N GLU A 75 25.77 -5.43 -17.24
CA GLU A 75 26.56 -6.61 -17.56
C GLU A 75 28.04 -6.26 -17.62
N ASP A 76 28.88 -6.98 -16.87
CA ASP A 76 30.32 -7.05 -17.14
C ASP A 76 30.63 -8.35 -17.90
N ALA A 77 30.74 -8.21 -19.24
CA ALA A 77 31.05 -9.32 -20.13
C ALA A 77 32.45 -9.93 -19.90
N LYS A 78 33.39 -9.19 -19.29
CA LYS A 78 34.75 -9.68 -19.00
C LYS A 78 34.71 -10.64 -17.82
N THR A 79 34.06 -10.27 -16.72
CA THR A 79 33.96 -11.14 -15.54
C THR A 79 32.83 -12.16 -15.62
N GLY A 80 31.80 -11.96 -16.44
CA GLY A 80 30.60 -12.80 -16.45
C GLY A 80 29.64 -12.48 -15.30
N THR A 81 29.63 -11.22 -14.84
CA THR A 81 28.87 -10.78 -13.65
C THR A 81 27.83 -9.72 -14.02
N TYR A 82 26.65 -9.82 -13.41
CA TYR A 82 25.61 -8.80 -13.47
C TYR A 82 25.56 -7.98 -12.19
N THR A 83 25.57 -6.65 -12.32
CA THR A 83 25.38 -5.71 -11.20
C THR A 83 23.96 -5.16 -11.24
N LEU A 84 23.22 -5.31 -10.13
CA LEU A 84 21.82 -4.89 -10.00
C LEU A 84 21.69 -3.66 -9.11
N GLN A 85 20.97 -2.65 -9.61
CA GLN A 85 20.64 -1.40 -8.91
C GLN A 85 19.12 -1.30 -8.68
N PRO A 86 18.59 -1.85 -7.57
CA PRO A 86 17.15 -1.82 -7.25
C PRO A 86 16.71 -0.48 -6.64
N TYR A 87 15.76 0.18 -7.29
CA TYR A 87 15.09 1.41 -6.86
C TYR A 87 13.62 1.13 -6.50
N ASN A 88 13.10 1.93 -5.57
CA ASN A 88 11.73 1.86 -5.10
C ASN A 88 11.18 3.30 -4.98
N PHE A 89 10.12 3.60 -5.71
CA PHE A 89 9.50 4.94 -5.74
C PHE A 89 8.07 4.84 -5.22
N TYR A 90 7.70 5.62 -4.20
CA TYR A 90 6.29 5.90 -3.97
C TYR A 90 5.80 6.93 -5.00
N LEU A 91 4.62 6.73 -5.57
CA LEU A 91 4.10 7.57 -6.64
C LEU A 91 2.92 8.41 -6.14
N SER A 92 2.97 9.73 -6.33
CA SER A 92 1.92 10.63 -5.87
C SER A 92 0.88 10.94 -6.96
N PRO A 93 -0.40 10.57 -6.78
CA PRO A 93 -1.46 10.92 -7.72
C PRO A 93 -1.90 12.40 -7.61
N ILE A 94 -1.33 13.20 -6.70
CA ILE A 94 -1.72 14.60 -6.48
C ILE A 94 -1.12 15.52 -7.56
N ILE A 95 -1.98 16.29 -8.23
CA ILE A 95 -1.60 17.35 -9.19
C ILE A 95 -1.68 18.73 -8.51
N GLU A 96 -0.73 19.66 -8.77
CA GLU A 96 -0.89 21.06 -8.36
C GLU A 96 -2.17 21.66 -8.97
N GLN A 97 -3.11 22.09 -8.11
CA GLN A 97 -4.41 22.69 -8.49
C GLN A 97 -4.31 23.79 -9.55
N ARG A 98 -3.18 24.53 -9.61
CA ARG A 98 -2.95 25.62 -10.57
C ARG A 98 -2.65 25.16 -12.01
N LEU A 99 -2.44 23.87 -12.24
CA LEU A 99 -2.38 23.28 -13.58
C LEU A 99 -3.79 23.07 -14.16
N GLU A 100 -4.82 23.05 -13.31
CA GLU A 100 -6.24 22.86 -13.67
C GLU A 100 -6.51 21.60 -14.50
N VAL A 101 -5.70 20.59 -14.27
CA VAL A 101 -5.98 19.20 -14.59
C VAL A 101 -6.57 18.57 -13.33
N GLU A 102 -7.69 17.89 -13.47
CA GLU A 102 -8.34 17.15 -12.40
C GLU A 102 -8.12 15.66 -12.63
N ARG A 103 -7.59 14.97 -11.63
CA ARG A 103 -7.40 13.52 -11.61
C ARG A 103 -8.33 12.96 -10.54
N THR A 104 -9.15 11.98 -10.90
CA THR A 104 -10.02 11.26 -9.96
C THR A 104 -9.54 9.81 -9.91
N TRP A 105 -9.39 9.25 -8.71
CA TRP A 105 -8.95 7.88 -8.51
C TRP A 105 -9.70 7.22 -7.35
N SER A 106 -9.67 5.90 -7.31
CA SER A 106 -10.32 5.07 -6.29
C SER A 106 -9.34 4.11 -5.60
N TYR A 107 -9.81 3.50 -4.51
CA TYR A 107 -9.18 2.36 -3.86
C TYR A 107 -10.13 1.17 -3.86
N GLN A 108 -9.61 -0.03 -4.10
CA GLN A 108 -10.31 -1.28 -3.93
C GLN A 108 -10.03 -1.84 -2.54
N SER A 109 -11.07 -2.14 -1.76
CA SER A 109 -10.93 -2.64 -0.38
C SER A 109 -10.06 -3.89 -0.24
N GLY A 110 -10.15 -4.84 -1.18
CA GLY A 110 -9.32 -6.04 -1.19
C GLY A 110 -7.84 -5.77 -1.46
N ALA A 111 -7.52 -4.81 -2.34
CA ALA A 111 -6.13 -4.39 -2.60
C ALA A 111 -5.54 -3.66 -1.39
N VAL A 112 -6.32 -2.75 -0.77
CA VAL A 112 -5.93 -2.08 0.49
C VAL A 112 -5.68 -3.09 1.61
N GLU A 113 -6.53 -4.11 1.76
CA GLU A 113 -6.32 -5.16 2.77
C GLU A 113 -5.03 -5.96 2.49
N PHE A 114 -4.75 -6.30 1.23
CA PHE A 114 -3.52 -6.99 0.84
C PHE A 114 -2.27 -6.16 1.14
N LEU A 115 -2.23 -4.91 0.67
CA LEU A 115 -1.14 -3.96 0.90
C LEU A 115 -0.85 -3.76 2.40
N LEU A 116 -1.89 -3.54 3.22
CA LEU A 116 -1.74 -3.39 4.67
C LEU A 116 -1.21 -4.66 5.37
N ARG A 117 -1.59 -5.85 4.90
CA ARG A 117 -1.02 -7.12 5.43
C ARG A 117 0.48 -7.22 5.15
N ASN A 118 0.93 -6.73 3.99
CA ASN A 118 2.32 -6.69 3.57
C ASN A 118 3.10 -5.45 4.08
N GLN A 119 2.58 -4.74 5.09
CA GLN A 119 3.21 -3.56 5.70
C GLN A 119 3.38 -2.34 4.77
N PHE A 120 2.60 -2.24 3.70
CA PHE A 120 2.61 -1.07 2.84
C PHE A 120 2.16 0.20 3.58
N ARG A 121 2.97 1.26 3.48
CA ARG A 121 2.67 2.59 4.04
C ARG A 121 1.67 3.34 3.16
N MET A 122 0.38 3.23 3.48
CA MET A 122 -0.72 3.84 2.71
C MET A 122 -0.63 5.37 2.61
N GLU A 123 0.04 6.01 3.56
CA GLU A 123 0.32 7.44 3.59
C GLU A 123 1.49 7.88 2.69
N ALA A 124 2.44 6.98 2.40
CA ALA A 124 3.68 7.32 1.71
C ALA A 124 3.48 7.91 0.29
N PRO A 125 2.55 7.41 -0.56
CA PRO A 125 2.18 8.06 -1.83
C PRO A 125 1.77 9.54 -1.71
N PHE A 126 1.30 9.98 -0.53
CA PHE A 126 0.79 11.33 -0.31
C PHE A 126 1.75 12.24 0.46
N THR A 127 2.64 11.68 1.29
CA THR A 127 3.58 12.43 2.13
C THR A 127 4.98 12.55 1.52
N GLU A 128 5.47 11.49 0.88
CA GLU A 128 6.83 11.37 0.33
C GLU A 128 6.86 10.91 -1.14
N GLY A 129 5.70 10.59 -1.72
CA GLY A 129 5.57 10.12 -3.10
C GLY A 129 6.02 11.15 -4.13
N VAL A 130 6.79 10.69 -5.12
CA VAL A 130 7.26 11.52 -6.25
C VAL A 130 6.06 11.84 -7.15
N PRO A 131 5.88 13.11 -7.58
CA PRO A 131 4.78 13.46 -8.48
C PRO A 131 4.94 12.82 -9.87
N TYR A 132 3.85 12.80 -10.62
CA TYR A 132 3.86 12.58 -12.07
C TYR A 132 2.74 13.37 -12.76
N LEU A 133 2.93 13.61 -14.05
CA LEU A 133 1.96 14.17 -14.98
C LEU A 133 2.09 13.36 -16.28
N SER A 134 1.00 12.83 -16.82
CA SER A 134 1.04 12.09 -18.08
C SER A 134 1.19 13.02 -19.30
N ARG A 135 1.61 12.47 -20.45
CA ARG A 135 1.65 13.21 -21.74
C ARG A 135 0.27 13.81 -22.11
N HIS A 136 -0.84 13.18 -21.73
CA HIS A 136 -2.18 13.70 -22.01
C HIS A 136 -2.55 14.88 -21.09
N GLU A 137 -2.25 14.75 -19.80
CA GLU A 137 -2.51 15.79 -18.79
C GLU A 137 -1.64 17.03 -19.04
N GLU A 138 -0.37 16.87 -19.42
CA GLU A 138 0.50 17.96 -19.86
C GLU A 138 -0.09 18.74 -21.04
N LYS A 139 -0.49 18.05 -22.12
CA LYS A 139 -1.12 18.68 -23.29
C LYS A 139 -2.38 19.45 -22.88
N THR A 140 -3.16 18.91 -21.94
CA THR A 140 -4.36 19.55 -21.40
C THR A 140 -4.02 20.82 -20.61
N ALA A 141 -2.99 20.78 -19.75
CA ALA A 141 -2.52 21.95 -19.01
C ALA A 141 -1.98 23.06 -19.93
N ILE A 142 -1.22 22.69 -20.97
CA ILE A 142 -0.69 23.61 -21.99
C ILE A 142 -1.83 24.24 -22.80
N SER A 143 -2.81 23.44 -23.27
CA SER A 143 -3.98 23.96 -24.01
C SER A 143 -4.73 24.99 -23.17
N LYS A 144 -5.07 24.65 -21.92
CA LYS A 144 -5.73 25.57 -20.99
C LYS A 144 -4.90 26.84 -20.74
N ALA A 145 -3.58 26.76 -20.65
CA ALA A 145 -2.71 27.92 -20.49
C ALA A 145 -2.76 28.87 -21.71
N HIS A 146 -2.75 28.33 -22.93
CA HIS A 146 -2.90 29.14 -24.15
C HIS A 146 -4.33 29.69 -24.30
N GLU A 147 -5.37 28.88 -24.10
CA GLU A 147 -6.77 29.32 -24.09
C GLU A 147 -7.00 30.52 -23.15
N ARG A 148 -6.28 30.59 -22.03
CA ARG A 148 -6.32 31.72 -21.08
C ARG A 148 -5.54 32.95 -21.52
N ARG A 149 -4.42 32.76 -22.20
CA ARG A 149 -3.63 33.84 -22.81
C ARG A 149 -4.46 34.49 -23.93
N ASP A 150 -5.14 33.66 -24.71
CA ASP A 150 -5.86 34.05 -25.92
C ASP A 150 -7.35 34.36 -25.66
N ARG A 151 -7.86 34.15 -24.43
CA ARG A 151 -9.25 34.46 -24.06
C ARG A 151 -9.51 35.96 -24.26
N PRO A 152 -10.46 36.35 -25.13
CA PRO A 152 -10.82 37.75 -25.29
C PRO A 152 -11.40 38.33 -24.00
N ARG A 153 -11.20 39.64 -23.79
CA ARG A 153 -11.85 40.36 -22.69
C ARG A 153 -13.35 40.39 -22.94
N GLU A 154 -14.11 39.63 -22.15
CA GLU A 154 -15.56 39.79 -22.06
C GLU A 154 -15.88 41.17 -21.46
N THR A 155 -16.27 42.13 -22.31
CA THR A 155 -16.94 43.36 -21.91
C THR A 155 -18.33 43.04 -21.36
N GLY A 156 -18.36 42.54 -20.12
CA GLY A 156 -19.59 42.25 -19.40
C GLY A 156 -20.26 43.54 -18.96
N ALA A 157 -21.53 43.72 -19.31
CA ALA A 157 -22.36 44.78 -18.76
C ALA A 157 -22.39 44.70 -17.21
N ILE A 158 -22.58 45.84 -16.56
CA ILE A 158 -22.72 45.93 -15.10
C ILE A 158 -24.13 45.44 -14.73
N ASP A 159 -24.29 44.11 -14.61
CA ASP A 159 -25.54 43.48 -14.17
C ASP A 159 -25.73 43.67 -12.65
N VAL A 160 -26.26 44.85 -12.31
CA VAL A 160 -26.76 45.21 -10.98
C VAL A 160 -28.22 45.57 -11.15
N LYS A 161 -29.11 44.82 -10.47
CA LYS A 161 -30.54 45.08 -10.49
C LYS A 161 -30.82 46.49 -9.98
N GLU A 162 -31.73 47.21 -10.62
CA GLU A 162 -32.11 48.59 -10.22
C GLU A 162 -32.61 48.70 -8.77
N THR A 163 -33.10 47.59 -8.20
CA THR A 163 -33.53 47.46 -6.80
C THR A 163 -32.39 47.43 -5.78
N ASP A 164 -31.13 47.21 -6.20
CA ASP A 164 -29.96 47.13 -5.31
C ASP A 164 -29.30 48.50 -5.14
N THR A 165 -29.89 49.31 -4.26
CA THR A 165 -29.47 50.69 -3.99
C THR A 165 -28.06 50.78 -3.39
N GLU A 166 -27.63 49.80 -2.59
CA GLU A 166 -26.29 49.77 -1.98
C GLU A 166 -25.20 49.53 -3.03
N SER A 167 -25.39 48.55 -3.92
CA SER A 167 -24.45 48.28 -5.02
C SER A 167 -24.35 49.46 -5.99
N LEU A 168 -25.47 50.09 -6.32
CA LEU A 168 -25.50 51.27 -7.18
C LEU A 168 -24.80 52.48 -6.52
N GLN A 169 -24.95 52.67 -5.21
CA GLN A 169 -24.21 53.70 -4.47
C GLN A 169 -22.70 53.41 -4.45
N PHE A 170 -22.30 52.16 -4.18
CA PHE A 170 -20.89 51.75 -4.22
C PHE A 170 -20.26 52.00 -5.59
N VAL A 171 -20.91 51.58 -6.68
CA VAL A 171 -20.42 51.82 -8.05
C VAL A 171 -20.30 53.32 -8.35
N LYS A 172 -21.27 54.16 -7.93
CA LYS A 172 -21.19 55.63 -8.07
C LYS A 172 -19.99 56.23 -7.31
N LEU A 173 -19.72 55.76 -6.09
CA LEU A 173 -18.56 56.22 -5.31
C LEU A 173 -17.22 55.83 -5.97
N VAL A 174 -17.12 54.61 -6.50
CA VAL A 174 -15.92 54.15 -7.23
C VAL A 174 -15.74 54.96 -8.52
N ARG A 175 -16.81 55.20 -9.28
CA ARG A 175 -16.77 56.03 -10.51
C ARG A 175 -16.24 57.43 -10.21
N LYS A 176 -16.79 58.11 -9.20
CA LYS A 176 -16.34 59.44 -8.75
C LYS A 176 -14.85 59.45 -8.34
N ALA A 177 -14.36 58.38 -7.70
CA ALA A 177 -12.95 58.28 -7.32
C ALA A 177 -12.02 58.10 -8.54
N ILE A 178 -12.46 57.37 -9.57
CA ILE A 178 -11.74 57.20 -10.84
C ILE A 178 -11.71 58.52 -11.60
N GLU A 179 -12.85 59.18 -11.77
CA GLU A 179 -12.98 60.48 -12.44
C GLU A 179 -12.10 61.55 -11.78
N ALA A 180 -12.12 61.65 -10.46
CA ALA A 180 -11.29 62.59 -9.70
C ALA A 180 -9.78 62.30 -9.88
N TRP A 181 -9.37 61.04 -10.00
CA TRP A 181 -7.98 60.67 -10.26
C TRP A 181 -7.54 60.93 -11.70
N ILE A 182 -8.44 60.75 -12.68
CA ILE A 182 -8.19 61.11 -14.09
C ILE A 182 -8.05 62.64 -14.23
N ALA A 183 -8.90 63.41 -13.55
CA ALA A 183 -8.92 64.87 -13.60
C ALA A 183 -7.63 65.57 -13.09
N LEU A 184 -6.77 64.85 -12.36
CA LEU A 184 -5.45 65.34 -11.92
C LEU A 184 -4.42 65.44 -13.07
N GLY A 185 -4.72 64.87 -14.25
CA GLY A 185 -3.87 64.98 -15.44
C GLY A 185 -2.46 64.44 -15.20
N GLU A 186 -1.44 65.21 -15.59
CA GLU A 186 -0.02 64.84 -15.41
C GLU A 186 0.43 64.78 -13.95
N THR A 187 -0.32 65.39 -13.02
CA THR A 187 0.01 65.36 -11.57
C THR A 187 -0.49 64.10 -10.86
N ARG A 188 -1.19 63.20 -11.57
CA ARG A 188 -1.75 61.97 -10.98
C ARG A 188 -0.66 60.96 -10.64
N ALA A 189 -0.80 60.30 -9.49
CA ALA A 189 0.01 59.12 -9.18
C ALA A 189 -0.25 57.99 -10.21
N GLY A 190 0.78 57.20 -10.54
CA GLY A 190 0.69 56.13 -11.55
C GLY A 190 -0.26 54.97 -11.24
N TYR A 191 -0.93 54.99 -10.09
CA TYR A 191 -1.98 54.05 -9.70
C TYR A 191 -3.01 54.71 -8.77
N LEU A 192 -4.20 54.13 -8.71
CA LEU A 192 -5.30 54.43 -7.78
C LEU A 192 -5.68 53.17 -7.01
N ASN A 193 -5.82 53.24 -5.69
CA ASN A 193 -6.28 52.13 -4.86
C ASN A 193 -7.75 52.34 -4.44
N ILE A 194 -8.58 51.30 -4.62
CA ILE A 194 -9.98 51.28 -4.17
C ILE A 194 -10.15 50.14 -3.13
N PRO A 195 -10.43 50.44 -1.86
CA PRO A 195 -10.50 51.77 -1.27
C PRO A 195 -9.11 52.42 -1.17
N PRO A 196 -9.03 53.74 -0.98
CA PRO A 196 -7.79 54.43 -0.64
C PRO A 196 -7.18 53.87 0.67
N PRO A 197 -5.85 53.93 0.85
CA PRO A 197 -5.21 53.53 2.10
C PRO A 197 -5.78 54.30 3.29
N SER A 198 -6.40 53.59 4.24
CA SER A 198 -6.99 54.22 5.42
C SER A 198 -5.88 54.66 6.39
N HIS A 199 -5.82 55.95 6.72
CA HIS A 199 -5.01 56.43 7.83
C HIS A 199 -5.59 55.93 9.16
N ILE A 200 -4.71 55.52 10.07
CA ILE A 200 -5.08 55.03 11.41
C ILE A 200 -5.82 56.15 12.15
N GLY A 201 -7.12 55.95 12.42
CA GLY A 201 -7.98 56.92 13.09
C GLY A 201 -9.13 57.52 12.26
N ALA A 202 -9.24 57.20 10.96
CA ALA A 202 -10.35 57.68 10.14
C ALA A 202 -11.69 57.00 10.52
N VAL A 203 -12.66 57.78 10.99
CA VAL A 203 -14.05 57.33 11.21
C VAL A 203 -14.82 57.43 9.89
N ASN A 204 -15.27 56.29 9.37
CA ASN A 204 -16.08 56.26 8.15
C ASN A 204 -17.48 56.87 8.40
N GLY A 205 -17.74 58.04 7.84
CA GLY A 205 -19.08 58.60 7.78
C GLY A 205 -20.01 57.83 6.81
N PRO A 206 -21.34 57.95 6.95
CA PRO A 206 -22.29 57.34 6.03
C PRO A 206 -22.08 57.91 4.61
N GLY A 207 -21.70 57.04 3.66
CA GLY A 207 -21.36 57.41 2.29
C GLY A 207 -19.86 57.34 1.92
N ALA A 208 -18.98 56.93 2.84
CA ALA A 208 -17.58 56.63 2.53
C ALA A 208 -17.40 55.24 1.89
N LEU A 209 -16.31 55.04 1.12
CA LEU A 209 -15.90 53.70 0.68
C LEU A 209 -15.53 52.82 1.90
N PRO A 210 -15.83 51.51 1.87
CA PRO A 210 -15.48 50.60 2.97
C PRO A 210 -13.95 50.45 3.09
N THR A 211 -13.44 50.18 4.30
CA THR A 211 -11.99 50.03 4.57
C THR A 211 -11.36 48.83 3.88
N THR A 212 -12.14 47.82 3.51
CA THR A 212 -11.70 46.66 2.70
C THR A 212 -12.83 46.24 1.75
N LEU A 213 -12.49 45.70 0.57
CA LEU A 213 -13.49 45.20 -0.38
C LEU A 213 -13.77 43.72 -0.19
N ASN A 214 -15.07 43.36 -0.14
CA ASN A 214 -15.51 41.97 -0.25
C ASN A 214 -15.41 41.45 -1.71
N ARG A 215 -15.56 40.13 -1.94
CA ARG A 215 -15.41 39.53 -3.29
C ARG A 215 -16.37 40.13 -4.33
N PHE A 216 -17.59 40.45 -3.91
CA PHE A 216 -18.64 41.00 -4.78
C PHE A 216 -18.33 42.44 -5.19
N GLN A 217 -17.94 43.29 -4.23
CA GLN A 217 -17.46 44.65 -4.47
C GLN A 217 -16.24 44.68 -5.39
N LYS A 218 -15.24 43.79 -5.19
CA LYS A 218 -14.10 43.67 -6.11
C LYS A 218 -14.55 43.32 -7.53
N ARG A 219 -15.49 42.39 -7.68
CA ARG A 219 -16.07 42.04 -8.99
C ARG A 219 -16.76 43.22 -9.65
N LEU A 220 -17.48 44.05 -8.89
CA LEU A 220 -18.08 45.30 -9.40
C LEU A 220 -17.00 46.30 -9.86
N VAL A 221 -15.91 46.50 -9.10
CA VAL A 221 -14.80 47.38 -9.53
C VAL A 221 -14.13 46.86 -10.82
N HIS A 222 -13.91 45.55 -10.92
CA HIS A 222 -13.36 44.94 -12.14
C HIS A 222 -14.28 45.15 -13.36
N ARG A 223 -15.59 44.86 -13.22
CA ARG A 223 -16.58 45.06 -14.29
C ARG A 223 -16.77 46.54 -14.67
N LEU A 224 -16.75 47.46 -13.69
CA LEU A 224 -16.82 48.90 -13.96
C LEU A 224 -15.66 49.37 -14.84
N ILE A 225 -14.43 48.96 -14.52
CA ILE A 225 -13.26 49.30 -15.34
C ILE A 225 -13.33 48.65 -16.72
N GLU A 226 -13.74 47.38 -16.81
CA GLU A 226 -13.89 46.66 -18.08
C GLU A 226 -14.98 47.24 -19.00
N ALA A 227 -16.05 47.82 -18.44
CA ALA A 227 -17.18 48.35 -19.20
C ALA A 227 -17.05 49.85 -19.54
N GLU A 228 -16.55 50.68 -18.62
CA GLU A 228 -16.59 52.16 -18.75
C GLU A 228 -15.20 52.79 -18.97
N TYR A 229 -14.10 52.08 -18.69
CA TYR A 229 -12.75 52.65 -18.70
C TYR A 229 -11.73 51.76 -19.45
N PRO A 230 -11.84 51.62 -20.79
CA PRO A 230 -10.99 50.71 -21.57
C PRO A 230 -9.49 51.06 -21.53
N GLU A 231 -9.15 52.33 -21.30
CA GLU A 231 -7.76 52.80 -21.12
C GLU A 231 -7.14 52.46 -19.75
N LEU A 232 -7.91 51.83 -18.85
CA LEU A 232 -7.46 51.47 -17.51
C LEU A 232 -7.44 49.95 -17.31
N ARG A 233 -6.63 49.51 -16.34
CA ARG A 233 -6.53 48.10 -15.93
C ARG A 233 -6.67 47.98 -14.43
N SER A 234 -7.60 47.13 -14.00
CA SER A 234 -7.82 46.77 -12.60
C SER A 234 -7.05 45.50 -12.22
N ILE A 235 -6.38 45.54 -11.06
CA ILE A 235 -5.57 44.45 -10.48
C ILE A 235 -6.08 44.16 -9.07
N GLY A 236 -6.59 42.95 -8.84
CA GLY A 236 -7.05 42.53 -7.52
C GLY A 236 -5.89 42.36 -6.53
N LYS A 237 -6.05 42.91 -5.32
CA LYS A 237 -5.15 42.71 -4.16
C LYS A 237 -5.94 42.10 -3.00
N PRO A 238 -5.31 41.62 -1.90
CA PRO A 238 -6.02 40.96 -0.81
C PRO A 238 -7.12 41.80 -0.14
N THR A 239 -6.90 43.11 0.04
CA THR A 239 -7.87 44.02 0.71
C THR A 239 -8.48 45.09 -0.21
N PHE A 240 -7.81 45.43 -1.32
CA PHE A 240 -8.21 46.49 -2.26
C PHE A 240 -8.14 46.02 -3.74
N VAL A 241 -8.53 46.89 -4.67
CA VAL A 241 -8.23 46.78 -6.11
C VAL A 241 -7.36 47.96 -6.50
N GLN A 242 -6.27 47.68 -7.22
CA GLN A 242 -5.37 48.70 -7.76
C GLN A 242 -5.73 48.96 -9.22
N ILE A 243 -5.93 50.20 -9.60
CA ILE A 243 -6.25 50.66 -10.95
C ILE A 243 -5.03 51.42 -11.48
N ILE A 244 -4.67 51.17 -12.74
CA ILE A 244 -3.51 51.74 -13.41
C ILE A 244 -3.86 52.02 -14.89
N PRO A 245 -3.06 52.81 -15.62
CA PRO A 245 -3.14 52.87 -17.08
C PRO A 245 -3.01 51.48 -17.72
N TYR A 246 -3.73 51.25 -18.82
CA TYR A 246 -3.55 50.08 -19.67
C TYR A 246 -2.27 50.23 -20.51
N ASP A 247 -1.48 49.17 -20.55
CA ASP A 247 -0.25 49.05 -21.33
C ASP A 247 -0.28 47.69 -22.03
N GLU A 248 -0.34 47.72 -23.37
CA GLU A 248 -0.46 46.52 -24.19
C GLU A 248 0.80 45.64 -24.12
N ALA A 249 1.99 46.25 -24.10
CA ALA A 249 3.25 45.50 -24.02
C ALA A 249 3.34 44.76 -22.68
N ARG A 250 3.09 45.49 -21.58
CA ARG A 250 3.08 44.91 -20.23
C ARG A 250 2.01 43.83 -20.06
N GLU A 251 0.85 43.97 -20.69
CA GLU A 251 -0.21 42.95 -20.62
C GLU A 251 0.12 41.71 -21.47
N ARG A 252 0.79 41.87 -22.63
CA ARG A 252 1.38 40.75 -23.38
C ARG A 252 2.45 40.04 -22.56
N ASP A 253 3.35 40.78 -21.92
CA ASP A 253 4.39 40.22 -21.06
C ASP A 253 3.79 39.45 -19.89
N VAL A 254 2.82 40.03 -19.16
CA VAL A 254 2.10 39.35 -18.07
C VAL A 254 1.34 38.11 -18.55
N ALA A 255 0.84 38.09 -19.78
CA ALA A 255 0.16 36.92 -20.36
C ALA A 255 1.17 35.81 -20.71
N ASN A 256 2.30 36.15 -21.33
CA ASN A 256 3.41 35.23 -21.61
C ASN A 256 4.01 34.66 -20.30
N ASP A 257 4.19 35.49 -19.28
CA ASP A 257 4.70 35.09 -17.96
C ASP A 257 3.78 34.08 -17.25
N ARG A 258 2.47 34.09 -17.53
CA ARG A 258 1.52 33.08 -17.00
C ARG A 258 1.66 31.73 -17.71
N VAL A 259 1.94 31.73 -19.02
CA VAL A 259 2.21 30.50 -19.77
C VAL A 259 3.52 29.90 -19.28
N ARG A 260 4.61 30.68 -19.24
CA ARG A 260 5.92 30.28 -18.71
C ARG A 260 5.84 29.69 -17.30
N ARG A 261 5.11 30.33 -16.38
CA ARG A 261 4.89 29.81 -15.01
C ARG A 261 4.05 28.52 -14.97
N THR A 262 3.26 28.22 -16.01
CA THR A 262 2.56 26.95 -16.14
C THR A 262 3.52 25.87 -16.66
N GLU A 263 4.34 26.19 -17.65
CA GLU A 263 5.41 25.31 -18.17
C GLU A 263 6.40 24.91 -17.05
N GLU A 264 6.86 25.86 -16.24
CA GLU A 264 7.71 25.62 -15.06
C GLU A 264 7.07 24.68 -14.03
N ARG A 265 5.74 24.70 -13.88
CA ARG A 265 5.00 23.78 -13.01
C ARG A 265 4.86 22.40 -13.63
N ILE A 266 4.59 22.32 -14.93
CA ILE A 266 4.55 21.07 -15.68
C ILE A 266 5.88 20.33 -15.55
N LEU A 267 7.01 21.02 -15.71
CA LEU A 267 8.35 20.43 -15.53
C LEU A 267 8.54 19.85 -14.11
N LYS A 268 8.11 20.58 -13.07
CA LYS A 268 8.20 20.12 -11.67
C LYS A 268 7.23 19.00 -11.31
N GLN A 269 6.05 18.97 -11.94
CA GLN A 269 5.02 17.95 -11.76
C GLN A 269 5.32 16.67 -12.58
N THR A 270 6.14 16.77 -13.64
CA THR A 270 6.49 15.64 -14.51
C THR A 270 7.10 14.47 -13.75
N GLY A 271 8.05 14.75 -12.83
CA GLY A 271 8.57 13.78 -11.86
C GLY A 271 8.94 12.42 -12.47
N VAL A 272 8.34 11.33 -11.99
CA VAL A 272 8.71 9.96 -12.41
C VAL A 272 8.49 9.71 -13.91
N ARG A 273 7.65 10.50 -14.60
CA ARG A 273 7.51 10.38 -16.07
C ARG A 273 8.86 10.55 -16.77
N TRP A 274 9.81 11.33 -16.24
CA TRP A 274 11.16 11.41 -16.84
C TRP A 274 11.87 10.05 -16.97
N VAL A 275 11.65 9.13 -16.02
CA VAL A 275 12.15 7.76 -16.08
C VAL A 275 11.36 6.94 -17.12
N ALA A 276 10.03 7.12 -17.18
CA ALA A 276 9.19 6.46 -18.17
C ALA A 276 9.51 6.88 -19.62
N GLU A 277 9.77 8.16 -19.86
CA GLU A 277 10.23 8.69 -21.16
C GLU A 277 11.59 8.10 -21.52
N ALA A 278 12.53 8.01 -20.57
CA ALA A 278 13.84 7.40 -20.79
C ALA A 278 13.77 5.92 -21.17
N LEU A 279 12.90 5.14 -20.53
CA LEU A 279 12.68 3.73 -20.87
C LEU A 279 12.02 3.54 -22.24
N ALA A 280 11.14 4.47 -22.64
CA ALA A 280 10.38 4.41 -23.89
C ALA A 280 11.07 5.07 -25.11
N GLY A 281 12.26 5.66 -24.93
CA GLY A 281 12.92 6.49 -25.96
C GLY A 281 12.12 7.75 -26.33
N GLY A 282 11.47 8.35 -25.33
CA GLY A 282 10.64 9.54 -25.44
C GLY A 282 11.40 10.87 -25.40
N ASP A 283 10.66 11.97 -25.28
CA ASP A 283 11.23 13.31 -25.36
C ASP A 283 11.76 13.79 -24.01
N LEU A 284 13.08 13.98 -23.94
CA LEU A 284 13.80 14.51 -22.77
C LEU A 284 14.39 15.91 -23.03
N THR A 285 14.07 16.56 -24.17
CA THR A 285 14.66 17.85 -24.56
C THR A 285 14.45 18.93 -23.50
N THR A 286 13.24 19.02 -22.94
CA THR A 286 12.81 20.02 -21.95
C THR A 286 13.32 19.76 -20.53
N LEU A 287 13.97 18.63 -20.25
CA LEU A 287 14.62 18.37 -18.96
C LEU A 287 15.83 19.28 -18.77
N ASP A 288 15.81 20.09 -17.70
CA ASP A 288 16.82 21.10 -17.36
C ASP A 288 18.24 20.49 -17.25
N PRO A 289 19.22 20.99 -18.04
CA PRO A 289 20.63 20.60 -17.92
C PRO A 289 21.21 20.75 -16.50
N GLY A 290 20.69 21.69 -15.70
CA GLY A 290 21.10 21.95 -14.32
C GLY A 290 21.10 20.71 -13.42
N TYR A 291 20.18 19.77 -13.64
CA TYR A 291 20.13 18.54 -12.86
C TYR A 291 21.39 17.66 -13.03
N PHE A 292 22.05 17.70 -14.19
CA PHE A 292 23.19 16.81 -14.49
C PHE A 292 24.53 17.26 -13.89
N MET A 293 24.59 18.45 -13.27
CA MET A 293 25.82 19.06 -12.76
C MET A 293 26.56 18.15 -11.76
N GLY A 294 25.83 17.46 -10.88
CA GLY A 294 26.39 16.55 -9.89
C GLY A 294 27.01 15.27 -10.45
N ILE A 295 26.65 14.85 -11.68
CA ILE A 295 27.29 13.71 -12.34
C ILE A 295 28.50 14.17 -13.14
N MET A 296 28.37 15.28 -13.86
CA MET A 296 29.49 15.87 -14.62
C MET A 296 30.71 16.14 -13.72
N ALA A 297 30.49 16.55 -12.47
CA ALA A 297 31.55 16.75 -11.48
C ALA A 297 32.21 15.45 -10.95
N ASN A 298 31.51 14.31 -11.04
CA ASN A 298 31.97 13.01 -10.53
C ASN A 298 32.49 12.07 -11.63
N SER A 299 32.21 12.36 -12.91
CA SER A 299 32.76 11.60 -14.04
C SER A 299 34.23 11.96 -14.29
N ALA A 300 35.15 11.17 -13.76
CA ALA A 300 36.61 11.33 -13.93
C ALA A 300 37.11 11.32 -15.38
N SER A 301 36.24 11.01 -16.35
CA SER A 301 36.50 11.07 -17.80
C SER A 301 36.14 12.40 -18.47
N VAL A 302 35.53 13.35 -17.73
CA VAL A 302 35.01 14.63 -18.28
C VAL A 302 35.75 15.83 -17.67
N GLU A 303 37.06 15.71 -17.45
CA GLU A 303 37.90 16.86 -17.13
C GLU A 303 38.00 17.81 -18.34
N GLY A 304 37.22 18.89 -18.29
CA GLY A 304 37.48 20.14 -19.01
C GLY A 304 37.06 20.25 -20.49
N LYS A 305 36.36 19.28 -21.09
CA LYS A 305 36.08 19.30 -22.55
C LYS A 305 34.67 19.64 -23.01
N HIS A 306 33.64 19.54 -22.16
CA HIS A 306 32.24 19.71 -22.59
C HIS A 306 31.45 20.62 -21.64
N SER A 307 30.59 21.47 -22.20
CA SER A 307 29.64 22.24 -21.40
C SER A 307 28.56 21.32 -20.79
N LEU A 308 27.92 21.77 -19.70
CA LEU A 308 26.82 21.03 -19.06
C LEU A 308 25.68 20.70 -20.05
N ASN A 309 25.43 21.58 -21.01
CA ASN A 309 24.45 21.38 -22.08
C ASN A 309 24.87 20.27 -23.06
N GLU A 310 26.15 20.21 -23.44
CA GLU A 310 26.69 19.13 -24.28
C GLU A 310 26.65 17.79 -23.57
N PHE A 311 27.00 17.74 -22.28
CA PHE A 311 26.90 16.52 -21.47
C PHE A 311 25.46 16.02 -21.39
N ALA A 312 24.52 16.91 -21.04
CA ALA A 312 23.10 16.58 -20.98
C ALA A 312 22.56 16.13 -22.35
N GLN A 313 22.94 16.79 -23.43
CA GLN A 313 22.54 16.40 -24.79
C GLN A 313 23.13 15.05 -25.20
N THR A 314 24.38 14.77 -24.84
CA THR A 314 25.04 13.48 -25.11
C THR A 314 24.36 12.34 -24.36
N LEU A 315 23.97 12.54 -23.10
CA LEU A 315 23.19 11.56 -22.34
C LEU A 315 21.79 11.36 -22.92
N LYS A 316 21.09 12.43 -23.33
CA LYS A 316 19.79 12.33 -24.02
C LYS A 316 19.91 11.52 -25.33
N LEU A 317 20.98 11.71 -26.10
CA LEU A 317 21.27 10.91 -27.30
C LEU A 317 21.58 9.43 -26.97
N ARG A 318 22.34 9.15 -25.91
CA ARG A 318 22.57 7.76 -25.44
C ARG A 318 21.26 7.06 -25.05
N LEU A 319 20.35 7.75 -24.36
CA LEU A 319 19.02 7.23 -23.99
C LEU A 319 18.13 6.95 -25.21
N LEU A 320 18.20 7.78 -26.25
CA LEU A 320 17.47 7.53 -27.50
C LEU A 320 18.08 6.36 -28.30
N ALA A 321 19.39 6.16 -28.22
CA ALA A 321 20.10 5.07 -28.89
C ALA A 321 19.93 3.71 -28.18
N ASN A 322 19.97 3.69 -26.84
CA ASN A 322 19.86 2.48 -26.03
C ASN A 322 18.49 2.41 -25.34
N ARG A 323 17.55 1.66 -25.94
CA ARG A 323 16.30 1.26 -25.28
C ARG A 323 16.47 -0.12 -24.65
N PRO A 324 16.52 -0.23 -23.30
CA PRO A 324 16.83 -1.49 -22.64
C PRO A 324 15.70 -2.51 -22.78
N VAL A 325 16.03 -3.80 -22.57
CA VAL A 325 15.02 -4.85 -22.44
C VAL A 325 14.20 -4.60 -21.18
N LEU A 326 12.87 -4.51 -21.32
CA LEU A 326 11.97 -4.35 -20.17
C LEU A 326 11.54 -5.73 -19.65
N VAL A 327 11.85 -6.02 -18.40
CA VAL A 327 11.65 -7.33 -17.77
C VAL A 327 10.60 -7.20 -16.65
N GLY A 328 9.80 -8.23 -16.43
CA GLY A 328 8.89 -8.29 -15.29
C GLY A 328 8.26 -9.66 -15.12
N HIS A 329 7.31 -9.79 -14.19
CA HIS A 329 6.65 -11.05 -13.88
C HIS A 329 5.13 -10.88 -14.02
N ASN A 330 4.51 -11.53 -15.02
CA ASN A 330 3.08 -11.37 -15.34
C ASN A 330 2.70 -9.95 -15.82
N LEU A 331 3.63 -9.29 -16.53
CA LEU A 331 3.64 -7.87 -16.95
C LEU A 331 2.38 -7.28 -17.63
N PHE A 332 1.41 -8.09 -18.03
CA PHE A 332 0.28 -7.61 -18.84
C PHE A 332 -0.51 -6.50 -18.16
N THR A 333 -0.78 -6.63 -16.86
CA THR A 333 -1.45 -5.58 -16.08
C THR A 333 -0.54 -4.37 -15.90
N ASP A 334 0.73 -4.61 -15.59
CA ASP A 334 1.72 -3.59 -15.26
C ASP A 334 1.94 -2.62 -16.41
N VAL A 335 2.11 -3.14 -17.62
CA VAL A 335 2.30 -2.32 -18.83
C VAL A 335 1.05 -1.49 -19.16
N ILE A 336 -0.15 -2.01 -18.91
CA ILE A 336 -1.42 -1.27 -19.09
C ILE A 336 -1.48 -0.08 -18.11
N TYR A 337 -1.22 -0.33 -16.82
CA TYR A 337 -1.21 0.72 -15.79
C TYR A 337 -0.10 1.74 -16.05
N PHE A 338 1.10 1.29 -16.42
CA PHE A 338 2.24 2.15 -16.73
C PHE A 338 1.93 3.10 -17.90
N CYS A 339 1.33 2.58 -18.98
CA CYS A 339 0.95 3.38 -20.13
C CYS A 339 -0.17 4.38 -19.79
N SER A 340 -1.20 3.96 -19.06
CA SER A 340 -2.27 4.85 -18.55
C SER A 340 -1.68 5.99 -17.71
N CYS A 341 -0.79 5.66 -16.77
CA CYS A 341 -0.21 6.57 -15.80
C CYS A 341 0.73 7.62 -16.41
N PHE A 342 1.59 7.24 -17.35
CA PHE A 342 2.64 8.14 -17.88
C PHE A 342 2.37 8.68 -19.28
N PHE A 343 1.64 7.96 -20.13
CA PHE A 343 1.36 8.36 -21.51
C PHE A 343 -0.09 8.81 -21.71
N GLY A 344 -1.02 8.28 -20.90
CA GLY A 344 -2.42 8.68 -20.87
C GLY A 344 -3.33 7.69 -21.60
N ASN A 345 -4.38 8.21 -22.25
CA ASN A 345 -5.50 7.44 -22.81
C ASN A 345 -5.04 6.23 -23.64
N LEU A 346 -5.51 5.05 -23.23
CA LEU A 346 -5.26 3.78 -23.90
C LEU A 346 -6.21 3.58 -25.09
N PRO A 347 -5.81 2.88 -26.17
CA PRO A 347 -6.70 2.57 -27.28
C PRO A 347 -7.81 1.58 -26.86
N GLU A 348 -8.89 1.49 -27.64
CA GLU A 348 -9.99 0.55 -27.32
C GLU A 348 -9.67 -0.91 -27.73
N ARG A 349 -8.82 -1.10 -28.74
CA ARG A 349 -8.44 -2.43 -29.25
C ARG A 349 -7.12 -2.91 -28.68
N VAL A 350 -7.05 -4.20 -28.35
CA VAL A 350 -5.81 -4.82 -27.86
C VAL A 350 -4.73 -4.91 -28.94
N GLU A 351 -5.08 -4.96 -30.22
CA GLU A 351 -4.10 -4.93 -31.33
C GLU A 351 -3.40 -3.58 -31.45
N ASP A 352 -4.14 -2.48 -31.26
CA ASP A 352 -3.59 -1.12 -31.24
C ASP A 352 -2.70 -0.93 -29.99
N PHE A 353 -3.10 -1.51 -28.86
CA PHE A 353 -2.29 -1.53 -27.63
C PHE A 353 -1.01 -2.35 -27.78
N GLN A 354 -1.06 -3.52 -28.42
CA GLN A 354 0.12 -4.33 -28.74
C GLN A 354 1.14 -3.54 -29.56
N THR A 355 0.65 -2.82 -30.58
CA THR A 355 1.47 -1.95 -31.43
C THR A 355 2.07 -0.78 -30.64
N LEU A 356 1.25 -0.06 -29.86
CA LEU A 356 1.69 1.04 -28.98
C LEU A 356 2.81 0.60 -28.03
N VAL A 357 2.61 -0.52 -27.33
CA VAL A 357 3.57 -1.05 -26.36
C VAL A 357 4.87 -1.48 -27.04
N HIS A 358 4.80 -2.10 -28.21
CA HIS A 358 6.00 -2.53 -28.94
C HIS A 358 6.80 -1.37 -29.55
N ASP A 359 6.14 -0.29 -29.98
CA ASP A 359 6.81 0.90 -30.47
C ASP A 359 7.48 1.69 -29.32
N LEU A 360 6.89 1.71 -28.11
CA LEU A 360 7.48 2.27 -26.89
C LEU A 360 8.65 1.41 -26.37
N PHE A 361 8.41 0.11 -26.17
CA PHE A 361 9.34 -0.86 -25.61
C PHE A 361 9.61 -1.96 -26.66
N PRO A 362 10.75 -1.93 -27.37
CA PRO A 362 11.01 -2.86 -28.48
C PRO A 362 11.11 -4.33 -28.07
N VAL A 363 11.56 -4.60 -26.84
CA VAL A 363 11.74 -5.95 -26.30
C VAL A 363 11.24 -6.00 -24.85
N LEU A 364 10.16 -6.73 -24.62
CA LEU A 364 9.67 -7.09 -23.29
C LEU A 364 9.93 -8.58 -22.99
N ILE A 365 10.18 -8.89 -21.72
CA ILE A 365 10.30 -10.26 -21.22
C ILE A 365 9.40 -10.45 -20.00
N ASP A 366 8.46 -11.39 -20.11
CA ASP A 366 7.68 -11.88 -18.97
C ASP A 366 8.31 -13.16 -18.41
N THR A 367 8.92 -13.07 -17.24
CA THR A 367 9.54 -14.22 -16.55
C THR A 367 8.53 -15.32 -16.20
N LYS A 368 7.25 -14.99 -16.03
CA LYS A 368 6.19 -15.98 -15.85
C LYS A 368 5.92 -16.74 -17.13
N TYR A 369 5.97 -16.07 -18.29
CA TYR A 369 5.92 -16.74 -19.58
C TYR A 369 7.13 -17.66 -19.77
N MET A 370 8.35 -17.19 -19.48
CA MET A 370 9.58 -18.02 -19.54
C MET A 370 9.45 -19.31 -18.74
N ALA A 371 9.06 -19.21 -17.47
CA ALA A 371 8.93 -20.35 -16.56
C ALA A 371 7.78 -21.31 -16.91
N THR A 372 6.81 -20.89 -17.74
CA THR A 372 5.57 -21.66 -18.00
C THR A 372 5.25 -21.87 -19.48
N HIS A 373 6.18 -21.58 -20.39
CA HIS A 373 6.02 -21.72 -21.84
C HIS A 373 5.68 -23.15 -22.27
N GLU A 374 6.41 -24.14 -21.74
CA GLU A 374 6.30 -25.56 -22.13
C GLU A 374 5.45 -26.40 -21.17
N CYS A 375 4.97 -25.80 -20.09
CA CYS A 375 4.07 -26.45 -19.15
C CYS A 375 2.64 -26.38 -19.70
N GLY A 376 2.14 -27.50 -20.23
CA GLY A 376 0.85 -27.59 -20.93
C GLY A 376 -0.38 -27.36 -20.05
N SER A 377 -1.15 -28.41 -19.75
CA SER A 377 -2.36 -28.31 -18.90
C SER A 377 -2.07 -28.43 -17.40
N ILE A 378 -0.81 -28.59 -17.01
CA ILE A 378 -0.35 -28.69 -15.62
C ILE A 378 0.26 -27.33 -15.24
N ASN A 379 -0.29 -26.67 -14.23
CA ASN A 379 0.30 -25.46 -13.66
C ASN A 379 1.49 -25.85 -12.76
N PRO A 380 2.74 -25.49 -13.10
CA PRO A 380 3.85 -25.59 -12.16
C PRO A 380 3.72 -24.51 -11.07
N ALA A 381 4.54 -24.62 -10.03
CA ALA A 381 4.86 -23.49 -9.17
C ALA A 381 5.28 -22.29 -10.04
N SER A 382 4.57 -21.17 -9.88
CA SER A 382 4.62 -20.05 -10.85
C SER A 382 4.42 -18.69 -10.21
N SER A 383 4.50 -18.61 -8.88
CA SER A 383 4.78 -17.34 -8.20
C SER A 383 6.26 -16.99 -8.33
N LEU A 384 6.56 -15.69 -8.30
CA LEU A 384 7.92 -15.18 -8.39
C LEU A 384 8.84 -15.75 -7.30
N SER A 385 8.32 -15.85 -6.07
CA SER A 385 9.03 -16.39 -4.90
C SER A 385 9.41 -17.86 -5.10
N GLU A 386 8.48 -18.72 -5.53
CA GLU A 386 8.75 -20.15 -5.81
C GLU A 386 9.78 -20.34 -6.93
N ILE A 387 9.69 -19.54 -8.00
CA ILE A 387 10.64 -19.61 -9.12
C ILE A 387 12.03 -19.20 -8.64
N ASN A 388 12.17 -18.08 -7.96
CA ASN A 388 13.46 -17.63 -7.43
C ASN A 388 14.05 -18.62 -6.43
N ASP A 389 13.20 -19.21 -5.57
CA ASP A 389 13.59 -20.24 -4.63
C ASP A 389 14.10 -21.52 -5.32
N SER A 390 13.49 -21.92 -6.46
CA SER A 390 13.98 -23.05 -7.27
C SER A 390 15.31 -22.78 -7.98
N LEU A 391 15.68 -21.50 -8.15
CA LEU A 391 16.90 -21.05 -8.83
C LEU A 391 18.03 -20.65 -7.86
N LYS A 392 17.88 -20.87 -6.54
CA LYS A 392 18.92 -20.54 -5.54
C LYS A 392 20.24 -21.27 -5.78
N ASP A 393 20.19 -22.56 -6.07
CA ASP A 393 21.39 -23.41 -6.22
C ASP A 393 22.11 -23.21 -7.56
N VAL A 394 21.51 -22.44 -8.48
CA VAL A 394 22.10 -22.07 -9.77
C VAL A 394 23.14 -20.98 -9.54
N LYS A 395 24.42 -21.31 -9.72
CA LYS A 395 25.56 -20.43 -9.44
C LYS A 395 25.87 -19.39 -10.52
N GLU A 396 25.52 -19.70 -11.76
CA GLU A 396 25.83 -18.89 -12.95
C GLU A 396 24.54 -18.50 -13.69
N PRO A 397 24.43 -17.28 -14.24
CA PRO A 397 25.38 -16.16 -14.16
C PRO A 397 25.62 -15.63 -12.73
N SER A 398 26.78 -15.01 -12.52
CA SER A 398 27.10 -14.33 -11.25
C SER A 398 26.26 -13.05 -11.13
N ILE A 399 25.69 -12.79 -9.95
CA ILE A 399 24.82 -11.63 -9.68
C ILE A 399 25.26 -10.96 -8.38
N VAL A 400 25.49 -9.65 -8.45
CA VAL A 400 25.87 -8.79 -7.33
C VAL A 400 24.89 -7.60 -7.25
N VAL A 401 24.51 -7.19 -6.04
CA VAL A 401 23.75 -5.93 -5.85
C VAL A 401 24.77 -4.80 -5.63
N ASP A 402 24.54 -3.65 -6.26
CA ASP A 402 25.39 -2.47 -6.10
C ASP A 402 25.49 -2.10 -4.59
N PRO A 403 26.70 -1.90 -4.03
CA PRO A 403 26.87 -1.58 -2.61
C PRO A 403 26.11 -0.34 -2.12
N THR A 404 25.76 0.58 -3.04
CA THR A 404 24.95 1.77 -2.73
C THR A 404 23.43 1.51 -2.72
N HIS A 405 23.00 0.26 -3.00
CA HIS A 405 21.59 -0.16 -3.09
C HIS A 405 21.22 -1.28 -2.11
N ASN A 406 22.02 -1.49 -1.06
CA ASN A 406 21.97 -2.55 -0.04
C ASN A 406 20.67 -2.70 0.82
N LYS A 407 19.55 -2.08 0.45
CA LYS A 407 18.28 -2.12 1.21
C LYS A 407 17.82 -3.56 1.51
N TYR A 408 18.03 -4.46 0.56
CA TYR A 408 17.46 -5.82 0.58
C TYR A 408 18.45 -6.90 1.05
N ASP A 409 19.68 -6.52 1.41
CA ASP A 409 20.74 -7.46 1.80
C ASP A 409 20.41 -8.20 3.12
N SER A 410 19.68 -7.53 4.01
CA SER A 410 19.37 -8.02 5.37
C SER A 410 17.90 -8.43 5.58
N GLN A 411 16.98 -8.01 4.70
CA GLN A 411 15.54 -8.22 4.85
C GLN A 411 14.88 -8.59 3.53
N LYS A 412 14.04 -9.63 3.57
CA LYS A 412 13.19 -10.04 2.44
C LYS A 412 11.83 -9.37 2.55
N LEU A 413 11.52 -8.48 1.61
CA LEU A 413 10.30 -7.66 1.61
C LEU A 413 9.42 -8.05 0.41
N TYR A 414 8.93 -9.28 0.39
CA TYR A 414 7.97 -9.73 -0.64
C TYR A 414 6.75 -8.82 -0.66
N HIS A 415 6.23 -8.50 -1.84
CA HIS A 415 5.14 -7.54 -2.03
C HIS A 415 5.51 -6.11 -1.58
N GLU A 416 6.78 -5.75 -1.80
CA GLU A 416 7.24 -4.39 -2.04
C GLU A 416 7.83 -4.36 -3.45
N ALA A 417 7.35 -3.46 -4.31
CA ALA A 417 7.68 -3.48 -5.73
C ALA A 417 9.20 -3.44 -6.00
N GLY A 418 9.94 -2.64 -5.24
CA GLY A 418 11.41 -2.58 -5.35
C GLY A 418 12.10 -3.94 -5.13
N TYR A 419 11.60 -4.77 -4.20
CA TYR A 419 12.14 -6.10 -3.94
C TYR A 419 11.67 -7.12 -4.99
N ASP A 420 10.39 -7.10 -5.37
CA ASP A 420 9.86 -8.04 -6.36
C ASP A 420 10.43 -7.73 -7.77
N SER A 421 10.77 -6.48 -8.09
CA SER A 421 11.56 -6.12 -9.28
C SER A 421 12.99 -6.69 -9.24
N LEU A 422 13.64 -6.74 -8.07
CA LEU A 422 14.97 -7.31 -7.87
C LEU A 422 14.95 -8.84 -8.03
N LEU A 423 13.98 -9.51 -7.42
CA LEU A 423 13.76 -10.95 -7.61
C LEU A 423 13.49 -11.29 -9.08
N THR A 424 12.70 -10.46 -9.76
CA THR A 424 12.41 -10.65 -11.19
C THR A 424 13.66 -10.51 -12.06
N ALA A 425 14.56 -9.56 -11.75
CA ALA A 425 15.86 -9.45 -12.41
C ALA A 425 16.72 -10.71 -12.21
N GLN A 426 16.79 -11.24 -10.97
CA GLN A 426 17.53 -12.46 -10.65
C GLN A 426 16.99 -13.69 -11.39
N VAL A 427 15.65 -13.85 -11.42
CA VAL A 427 14.96 -14.91 -12.15
C VAL A 427 15.22 -14.81 -13.66
N PHE A 428 15.15 -13.60 -14.23
CA PHE A 428 15.40 -13.37 -15.65
C PHE A 428 16.82 -13.76 -16.07
N ILE A 429 17.84 -13.30 -15.35
CA ILE A 429 19.25 -13.62 -15.64
C ILE A 429 19.46 -15.15 -15.64
N LYS A 430 19.01 -15.83 -14.58
CA LYS A 430 19.22 -17.28 -14.41
C LYS A 430 18.42 -18.12 -15.43
N LEU A 431 17.15 -17.80 -15.67
CA LEU A 431 16.34 -18.52 -16.67
C LEU A 431 16.85 -18.29 -18.10
N SER A 432 17.38 -17.10 -18.41
CA SER A 432 17.90 -16.80 -19.76
C SER A 432 19.12 -17.65 -20.12
N SER A 433 20.01 -17.90 -19.15
CA SER A 433 21.14 -18.83 -19.31
C SER A 433 20.68 -20.28 -19.52
N GLN A 434 19.72 -20.74 -18.72
CA GLN A 434 19.18 -22.11 -18.83
C GLN A 434 18.41 -22.35 -20.14
N LEU A 435 17.66 -21.34 -20.61
CA LEU A 435 16.79 -21.43 -21.78
C LEU A 435 17.45 -20.95 -23.08
N ARG A 436 18.78 -20.73 -23.09
CA ARG A 436 19.52 -20.08 -24.19
C ARG A 436 19.29 -20.65 -25.59
N ASN A 437 19.04 -21.96 -25.69
CA ASN A 437 18.79 -22.67 -26.95
C ASN A 437 17.30 -22.76 -27.35
N GLY A 438 16.37 -22.25 -26.54
CA GLY A 438 14.92 -22.27 -26.80
C GLY A 438 14.13 -23.45 -26.21
N GLY A 439 14.70 -24.19 -25.23
CA GLY A 439 14.18 -25.46 -24.67
C GLY A 439 14.66 -26.68 -25.48
N ILE A 440 15.01 -27.86 -24.95
CA ILE A 440 14.88 -28.61 -23.66
C ILE A 440 16.24 -29.37 -23.46
N PRO A 441 16.74 -29.74 -22.25
CA PRO A 441 15.97 -30.33 -21.15
C PRO A 441 16.16 -29.83 -19.72
N MET A 442 15.06 -29.96 -18.97
CA MET A 442 15.04 -30.06 -17.50
C MET A 442 15.55 -31.43 -17.03
N ASP A 443 16.77 -31.51 -16.50
CA ASP A 443 17.33 -32.73 -15.89
C ASP A 443 16.86 -32.99 -14.44
N LEU A 444 15.81 -32.28 -14.01
CA LEU A 444 15.15 -32.41 -12.69
C LEU A 444 13.68 -32.85 -12.78
N ARG A 445 13.22 -33.31 -13.95
CA ARG A 445 11.82 -33.80 -14.13
C ARG A 445 11.48 -35.12 -13.42
N VAL A 446 12.39 -35.70 -12.63
CA VAL A 446 12.16 -36.97 -11.89
C VAL A 446 12.63 -36.88 -10.43
N LYS A 447 11.68 -36.67 -9.50
CA LYS A 447 11.68 -37.22 -8.11
C LYS A 447 10.46 -36.80 -7.25
N SER A 448 9.24 -37.03 -7.74
CA SER A 448 8.04 -37.04 -6.86
C SER A 448 6.85 -37.86 -7.40
N SER A 449 7.12 -39.04 -7.95
CA SER A 449 6.11 -40.08 -8.15
C SER A 449 6.42 -41.26 -7.22
N VAL A 450 5.70 -41.37 -6.09
CA VAL A 450 5.72 -42.56 -5.24
C VAL A 450 4.59 -43.49 -5.72
N PRO A 451 4.90 -44.67 -6.30
CA PRO A 451 3.90 -45.69 -6.53
C PRO A 451 3.52 -46.34 -5.20
N LYS A 452 2.24 -46.64 -5.00
CA LYS A 452 1.82 -47.58 -3.95
C LYS A 452 2.25 -48.98 -4.35
N GLY A 453 2.86 -49.72 -3.43
CA GLY A 453 3.18 -51.13 -3.57
C GLY A 453 3.57 -51.71 -2.21
N ASP A 454 2.94 -52.82 -1.85
CA ASP A 454 3.04 -53.43 -0.53
C ASP A 454 4.37 -54.15 -0.29
N ILE A 455 4.92 -54.04 0.93
CA ILE A 455 5.79 -55.07 1.50
C ILE A 455 5.34 -55.33 2.95
N TYR A 456 4.77 -56.51 3.17
CA TYR A 456 4.63 -57.13 4.49
C TYR A 456 5.89 -57.93 4.82
N ALA A 457 6.11 -58.14 6.12
CA ALA A 457 7.01 -59.10 6.74
C ALA A 457 8.54 -58.91 6.57
N GLU A 458 9.20 -58.62 7.69
CA GLU A 458 9.97 -59.67 8.38
C GLU A 458 10.10 -59.38 9.89
N LEU A 459 9.85 -60.41 10.72
CA LEU A 459 10.32 -60.63 12.11
C LEU A 459 9.93 -59.55 13.17
N GLY A 460 9.22 -59.84 14.27
CA GLY A 460 9.24 -61.04 15.13
C GLY A 460 10.36 -60.89 16.19
N GLU A 461 10.15 -61.04 17.50
CA GLU A 461 9.00 -61.46 18.31
C GLU A 461 9.26 -61.11 19.81
N LEU A 462 8.32 -61.38 20.74
CA LEU A 462 8.44 -61.35 22.23
C LEU A 462 8.49 -59.95 22.90
N SER A 463 7.85 -59.69 24.06
CA SER A 463 6.83 -60.41 24.84
C SER A 463 6.06 -59.42 25.74
N LEU A 464 4.87 -59.82 26.22
CA LEU A 464 4.12 -59.19 27.31
C LEU A 464 4.99 -59.14 28.61
N ASP A 465 4.80 -58.19 29.55
CA ASP A 465 3.67 -58.27 30.51
C ASP A 465 3.14 -56.96 31.12
N SER A 466 1.93 -57.07 31.68
CA SER A 466 1.10 -55.99 32.22
C SER A 466 0.80 -56.10 33.72
N SER A 467 0.79 -54.97 34.45
CA SER A 467 -0.03 -54.64 35.65
C SER A 467 0.61 -53.40 36.34
N ALA A 468 -0.09 -52.32 36.73
CA ALA A 468 -1.21 -52.17 37.67
C ALA A 468 -0.84 -52.55 39.13
N SER A 469 -1.18 -51.80 40.19
CA SER A 469 -1.74 -50.43 40.35
C SER A 469 -1.85 -50.06 41.85
N CYS A 470 -1.90 -48.76 42.19
CA CYS A 470 -2.56 -48.17 43.39
C CYS A 470 -2.02 -48.43 44.82
N THR A 471 -1.84 -47.33 45.60
CA THR A 471 -2.42 -47.00 46.95
C THR A 471 -1.66 -45.78 47.54
N SER A 472 -2.26 -44.59 47.73
CA SER A 472 -2.92 -44.06 48.96
C SER A 472 -2.06 -44.12 50.26
N SER A 473 -1.91 -43.10 51.11
CA SER A 473 -2.50 -41.74 51.21
C SER A 473 -1.81 -40.86 52.31
N THR A 474 -2.30 -39.62 52.50
CA THR A 474 -2.33 -38.81 53.77
C THR A 474 -1.08 -38.07 54.32
N SER A 475 -1.13 -36.73 54.22
CA SER A 475 -0.91 -35.67 55.25
C SER A 475 0.11 -35.79 56.41
N GLY A 476 0.89 -34.73 56.66
CA GLY A 476 1.47 -34.45 58.01
C GLY A 476 2.61 -33.40 58.04
N SER A 477 2.55 -32.44 58.95
CA SER A 477 3.45 -31.26 59.04
C SER A 477 4.74 -31.46 59.89
N SER A 478 5.71 -30.57 59.66
CA SER A 478 6.68 -29.97 60.61
C SER A 478 8.06 -30.61 60.95
N SER A 479 9.10 -29.76 60.74
CA SER A 479 10.27 -29.46 61.60
C SER A 479 11.53 -30.35 61.72
N ILE A 480 12.62 -29.82 61.11
CA ILE A 480 14.02 -29.70 61.59
C ILE A 480 14.98 -30.94 61.57
N GLU A 481 16.12 -30.74 60.87
CA GLU A 481 17.52 -31.27 60.96
C GLU A 481 17.82 -32.63 61.66
N MET A 482 18.82 -33.46 61.30
CA MET A 482 20.15 -33.26 60.66
C MET A 482 20.74 -34.65 60.24
N THR A 483 21.30 -34.93 59.04
CA THR A 483 22.77 -35.09 58.74
C THR A 483 23.04 -36.05 57.53
N ALA A 484 24.25 -35.97 56.93
CA ALA A 484 24.94 -36.94 56.01
C ALA A 484 24.34 -37.22 54.60
N LYS A 485 24.88 -36.65 53.49
CA LYS A 485 26.02 -37.13 52.62
C LYS A 485 25.69 -38.41 51.81
N VAL A 486 25.93 -38.59 50.49
CA VAL A 486 26.59 -37.87 49.35
C VAL A 486 26.38 -38.75 48.06
N PRO A 487 26.57 -38.35 46.77
CA PRO A 487 26.45 -37.07 46.03
C PRO A 487 25.55 -37.13 44.75
N ARG A 488 25.33 -35.98 44.07
CA ARG A 488 24.98 -35.92 42.62
C ARG A 488 25.82 -34.84 41.91
N LYS A 489 26.24 -35.09 40.67
CA LYS A 489 27.08 -34.17 39.86
C LYS A 489 26.32 -32.90 39.47
N ALA A 490 26.98 -31.74 39.53
CA ALA A 490 26.39 -30.42 39.28
C ALA A 490 26.62 -29.91 37.84
N ARG A 491 25.73 -29.01 37.39
CA ARG A 491 25.94 -28.11 36.24
C ARG A 491 27.00 -27.04 36.58
N PRO A 492 27.71 -26.47 35.59
CA PRO A 492 28.71 -25.44 35.85
C PRO A 492 28.07 -24.12 36.30
N THR A 493 28.62 -23.53 37.35
CA THR A 493 28.28 -22.18 37.81
C THR A 493 29.16 -21.15 37.10
N GLN A 494 28.55 -20.06 36.62
CA GLN A 494 29.30 -18.86 36.21
C GLN A 494 29.76 -18.10 37.47
N LYS A 495 30.95 -17.51 37.43
CA LYS A 495 31.47 -16.66 38.51
C LYS A 495 30.85 -15.25 38.44
N PRO A 496 30.64 -14.56 39.58
CA PRO A 496 30.24 -13.16 39.59
C PRO A 496 31.39 -12.26 39.08
N VAL A 497 31.04 -11.21 38.35
CA VAL A 497 31.96 -10.21 37.78
C VAL A 497 32.49 -9.27 38.88
N ASN A 498 33.77 -8.93 38.84
CA ASN A 498 34.41 -8.04 39.82
C ASN A 498 34.54 -6.60 39.27
N TRP A 499 33.64 -5.72 39.70
CA TRP A 499 33.58 -4.32 39.28
C TRP A 499 34.78 -3.44 39.70
N GLN A 500 35.73 -3.96 40.47
CA GLN A 500 36.92 -3.23 40.94
C GLN A 500 38.18 -3.48 40.09
N GLN A 501 38.16 -4.40 39.12
CA GLN A 501 39.29 -4.63 38.22
C GLN A 501 39.08 -3.97 36.85
N GLN A 502 39.93 -3.00 36.53
CA GLN A 502 39.83 -2.18 35.32
C GLN A 502 39.81 -3.02 34.02
N GLU A 503 40.57 -4.12 33.96
CA GLU A 503 40.66 -5.00 32.79
C GLU A 503 39.35 -5.74 32.50
N GLU A 504 38.65 -6.24 33.53
CA GLU A 504 37.38 -6.97 33.37
C GLU A 504 36.24 -6.02 32.94
N VAL A 505 36.22 -4.80 33.49
CA VAL A 505 35.30 -3.71 33.10
C VAL A 505 35.58 -3.24 31.66
N THR A 506 36.84 -3.19 31.24
CA THR A 506 37.22 -2.78 29.88
C THR A 506 36.80 -3.81 28.84
N ARG A 507 36.92 -5.11 29.17
CA ARG A 507 36.47 -6.22 28.33
C ARG A 507 34.95 -6.16 28.08
N ILE A 508 34.15 -5.86 29.10
CA ILE A 508 32.69 -5.73 28.97
C ILE A 508 32.31 -4.48 28.17
N ARG A 509 33.01 -3.35 28.37
CA ARG A 509 32.79 -2.11 27.58
C ARG A 509 33.11 -2.29 26.09
N SER A 510 34.09 -3.12 25.74
CA SER A 510 34.41 -3.40 24.33
C SER A 510 33.34 -4.21 23.57
N ALA A 511 32.41 -4.87 24.26
CA ALA A 511 31.39 -5.72 23.65
C ALA A 511 30.13 -4.97 23.17
N PHE A 512 29.99 -3.67 23.46
CA PHE A 512 28.76 -2.91 23.21
C PHE A 512 28.98 -1.53 22.52
N ALA A 513 30.16 -1.28 21.95
CA ALA A 513 30.47 -0.03 21.26
C ALA A 513 30.69 -0.24 19.74
N HIS A 514 29.63 -0.03 18.95
CA HIS A 514 29.78 0.12 17.50
C HIS A 514 30.36 1.50 17.17
N ARG A 515 31.56 1.55 16.59
CA ARG A 515 32.12 2.76 15.97
C ARG A 515 31.63 2.88 14.52
N THR A 516 31.22 4.08 14.11
CA THR A 516 30.88 4.41 12.72
C THR A 516 32.04 5.13 12.03
N LYS A 517 32.13 4.99 10.71
CA LYS A 517 33.26 5.44 9.88
C LYS A 517 33.17 6.94 9.51
N PHE A 518 32.94 7.80 10.50
CA PHE A 518 32.91 9.26 10.34
C PHE A 518 33.91 10.00 11.25
N ASP A 519 34.51 9.31 12.23
CA ASP A 519 35.50 9.87 13.17
C ASP A 519 36.97 9.74 12.70
N LEU A 520 37.20 9.56 11.39
CA LEU A 520 38.54 9.47 10.79
C LEU A 520 38.54 10.15 9.40
N LEU A 521 38.69 11.48 9.37
CA LEU A 521 39.62 12.24 8.49
C LEU A 521 39.29 13.76 8.45
N THR A 522 39.64 14.43 9.56
CA THR A 522 39.89 15.89 9.73
C THR A 522 40.60 15.97 11.10
N ASP A 523 41.81 16.51 11.29
CA ASP A 523 42.71 17.28 10.41
C ASP A 523 44.17 16.87 10.67
N LEU A 524 45.01 16.82 9.62
CA LEU A 524 46.44 17.15 9.66
C LEU A 524 46.94 17.49 8.24
N ALA A 525 46.96 18.78 7.92
CA ALA A 525 48.05 19.37 7.14
C ALA A 525 49.22 19.65 8.13
N GLU A 526 50.48 19.87 7.75
CA GLU A 526 51.06 20.30 6.47
C GLU A 526 52.58 19.97 6.45
N GLU A 527 53.28 20.18 5.32
CA GLU A 527 54.78 20.18 5.15
C GLU A 527 55.55 18.82 5.21
N THR A 528 56.60 18.52 4.41
CA THR A 528 57.20 19.11 3.16
C THR A 528 58.04 18.04 2.41
N GLU A 529 58.29 18.27 1.11
CA GLU A 529 59.41 17.83 0.22
C GLU A 529 60.15 16.49 0.51
N ASP A 530 60.22 15.53 -0.43
CA ASP A 530 61.20 15.57 -1.54
C ASP A 530 60.87 14.56 -2.68
N SER A 531 61.44 14.74 -3.88
CA SER A 531 61.39 13.81 -5.05
C SER A 531 62.82 13.50 -5.52
N PRO A 532 63.12 12.40 -6.26
CA PRO A 532 62.96 12.44 -7.73
C PRO A 532 62.71 11.08 -8.48
N GLU A 533 62.23 11.20 -9.73
CA GLU A 533 62.57 10.41 -10.95
C GLU A 533 62.45 8.86 -10.95
N SER A 534 62.00 8.15 -12.00
CA SER A 534 61.66 8.42 -13.41
C SER A 534 60.71 7.28 -13.90
N GLU A 535 60.16 7.19 -15.13
CA GLU A 535 60.25 7.95 -16.39
C GLU A 535 58.91 7.80 -17.17
N MET A 536 58.75 8.51 -18.30
CA MET A 536 57.70 8.30 -19.32
C MET A 536 58.23 8.72 -20.70
N PRO A 537 57.94 7.95 -21.76
CA PRO A 537 57.50 8.59 -23.01
C PRO A 537 56.44 7.78 -23.79
N ALA A 538 55.74 8.29 -24.82
CA ALA A 538 55.30 9.64 -25.18
C ALA A 538 54.44 9.56 -26.47
N SER A 539 53.43 10.44 -26.62
CA SER A 539 52.74 10.79 -27.89
C SER A 539 51.90 9.69 -28.58
N ALA A 540 50.92 9.97 -29.46
CA ALA A 540 50.56 11.24 -30.13
C ALA A 540 49.05 11.46 -30.35
N ASN A 541 48.69 12.75 -30.43
CA ASN A 541 47.42 13.35 -30.91
C ASN A 541 47.37 13.37 -32.48
N PRO A 542 46.32 13.93 -33.16
CA PRO A 542 44.87 13.87 -32.94
C PRO A 542 44.03 13.77 -34.28
N LEU A 543 42.70 13.94 -34.18
CA LEU A 543 41.74 14.37 -35.24
C LEU A 543 41.41 13.42 -36.42
N ALA A 544 40.19 12.87 -36.39
CA ALA A 544 39.22 12.90 -37.50
C ALA A 544 37.81 12.57 -36.95
N GLY A 545 36.75 13.10 -37.55
CA GLY A 545 35.37 12.65 -37.33
C GLY A 545 34.61 12.64 -38.66
N PRO A 546 33.27 12.66 -38.67
CA PRO A 546 32.34 11.88 -37.86
C PRO A 546 32.02 10.54 -38.56
N ALA A 547 31.84 9.46 -37.80
CA ALA A 547 31.44 8.15 -38.34
C ALA A 547 30.34 7.51 -37.48
N GLU A 548 29.62 6.57 -38.09
CA GLU A 548 28.44 5.85 -37.58
C GLU A 548 28.67 5.15 -36.22
N PRO A 549 27.60 4.79 -35.47
CA PRO A 549 27.70 4.21 -34.13
C PRO A 549 28.27 2.78 -34.16
N HIS A 550 29.59 2.69 -34.32
CA HIS A 550 30.34 1.46 -34.13
C HIS A 550 30.52 1.17 -32.65
N LEU A 551 30.06 -0.03 -32.29
CA LEU A 551 30.55 -0.89 -31.23
C LEU A 551 32.02 -0.61 -30.85
N LEU A 552 32.28 -0.62 -29.54
CA LEU A 552 33.62 -0.53 -28.95
C LEU A 552 34.57 -1.56 -29.59
N ALA A 553 35.80 -1.13 -29.88
CA ALA A 553 36.75 -1.91 -30.66
C ALA A 553 37.15 -3.24 -29.99
N PHE A 554 36.89 -4.34 -30.70
CA PHE A 554 37.56 -5.65 -30.63
C PHE A 554 38.12 -6.12 -29.25
N GLU A 555 37.27 -6.16 -28.22
CA GLU A 555 37.56 -6.96 -27.03
C GLU A 555 36.97 -8.37 -27.16
N ASN A 556 37.71 -9.23 -27.86
CA ASN A 556 37.61 -10.70 -27.82
C ASN A 556 36.16 -11.26 -27.91
N GLU A 557 35.42 -10.92 -28.98
CA GLU A 557 34.04 -11.36 -29.22
C GLU A 557 33.86 -12.88 -29.07
N GLU A 558 34.87 -13.68 -29.45
CA GLU A 558 34.84 -15.14 -29.31
C GLU A 558 34.82 -15.60 -27.84
N ALA A 559 35.52 -14.91 -26.94
CA ALA A 559 35.48 -15.21 -25.51
C ALA A 559 34.12 -14.83 -24.89
N ILE A 560 33.53 -13.73 -25.33
CA ILE A 560 32.17 -13.33 -24.93
C ILE A 560 31.13 -14.33 -25.48
N ALA A 561 31.28 -14.75 -26.74
CA ALA A 561 30.44 -15.78 -27.34
C ALA A 561 30.58 -17.13 -26.62
N GLN A 562 31.79 -17.50 -26.20
CA GLN A 562 32.04 -18.69 -25.39
C GLN A 562 31.30 -18.62 -24.04
N LYS A 563 31.42 -17.52 -23.29
CA LYS A 563 30.66 -17.31 -22.04
C LYS A 563 29.14 -17.42 -22.23
N VAL A 564 28.60 -16.90 -23.34
CA VAL A 564 27.17 -17.07 -23.71
C VAL A 564 26.82 -18.52 -24.05
N ARG A 565 27.72 -19.28 -24.71
CA ARG A 565 27.54 -20.72 -24.99
C ARG A 565 27.56 -21.56 -23.71
N ASP A 566 28.42 -21.21 -22.76
CA ASP A 566 28.58 -21.92 -21.48
C ASP A 566 27.44 -21.62 -20.50
N GLY A 567 26.87 -20.40 -20.56
CA GLY A 567 25.74 -19.98 -19.74
C GLY A 567 26.09 -18.94 -18.66
N GLU A 568 27.28 -18.35 -18.72
CA GLU A 568 27.73 -17.27 -17.83
C GLU A 568 27.04 -15.93 -18.14
N LEU A 569 26.46 -15.76 -19.33
CA LEU A 569 25.84 -14.52 -19.82
C LEU A 569 24.48 -14.77 -20.49
N ILE A 570 23.63 -13.75 -20.54
CA ILE A 570 22.35 -13.82 -21.26
C ILE A 570 22.55 -13.98 -22.77
N PRO A 571 21.64 -14.65 -23.50
CA PRO A 571 21.76 -14.81 -24.95
C PRO A 571 21.79 -13.46 -25.68
N ARG A 572 22.72 -13.28 -26.62
CA ARG A 572 22.77 -12.08 -27.47
C ARG A 572 21.56 -11.98 -28.38
N PHE A 573 21.20 -10.76 -28.80
CA PHE A 573 20.12 -10.54 -29.75
C PHE A 573 20.36 -11.34 -31.05
N GLY A 574 19.28 -11.92 -31.60
CA GLY A 574 19.35 -12.87 -32.71
C GLY A 574 19.37 -14.35 -32.29
N ALA A 575 19.72 -14.66 -31.02
CA ALA A 575 19.60 -16.03 -30.50
C ALA A 575 18.13 -16.52 -30.52
N PRO A 576 17.87 -17.84 -30.72
CA PRO A 576 16.51 -18.41 -30.76
C PRO A 576 15.67 -18.05 -29.52
N PHE A 577 16.30 -17.94 -28.36
CA PHE A 577 15.72 -17.43 -27.11
C PHE A 577 14.79 -16.22 -27.30
N TRP A 578 15.24 -15.17 -27.98
CA TRP A 578 14.47 -13.93 -28.13
C TRP A 578 13.22 -14.10 -29.00
N LYS A 579 13.24 -15.03 -29.97
CA LYS A 579 12.07 -15.39 -30.79
C LYS A 579 11.06 -16.24 -30.00
N VAL A 580 11.52 -17.01 -29.02
CA VAL A 580 10.67 -17.85 -28.17
C VAL A 580 10.04 -17.02 -27.05
N TYR A 581 10.81 -16.22 -26.31
CA TYR A 581 10.34 -15.57 -25.08
C TYR A 581 10.14 -14.05 -25.17
N GLY A 582 10.80 -13.37 -26.12
CA GLY A 582 10.66 -11.92 -26.31
C GLY A 582 9.29 -11.52 -26.83
N ASN A 583 8.77 -10.40 -26.33
CA ASN A 583 7.50 -9.78 -26.75
C ASN A 583 6.26 -10.67 -26.59
N LYS A 584 6.26 -11.56 -25.59
CA LYS A 584 5.15 -12.44 -25.23
C LYS A 584 4.86 -12.35 -23.73
N LEU A 585 3.65 -11.89 -23.39
CA LEU A 585 3.20 -11.73 -22.00
C LEU A 585 2.20 -12.84 -21.65
N ARG A 586 2.30 -13.41 -20.45
CA ARG A 586 1.39 -14.46 -19.99
C ARG A 586 0.08 -13.83 -19.51
N VAL A 587 -1.06 -14.31 -20.02
CA VAL A 587 -2.38 -13.81 -19.65
C VAL A 587 -3.27 -14.99 -19.25
N PHE A 588 -3.31 -15.31 -17.96
CA PHE A 588 -4.15 -16.41 -17.47
C PHE A 588 -5.65 -16.07 -17.58
N GLY A 589 -6.49 -17.11 -17.71
CA GLY A 589 -7.95 -16.97 -17.83
C GLY A 589 -8.46 -16.78 -19.25
N THR A 590 -7.60 -16.43 -20.22
CA THR A 590 -8.02 -16.20 -21.60
C THR A 590 -7.97 -17.46 -22.49
N GLU A 591 -8.66 -17.41 -23.64
CA GLU A 591 -8.62 -18.42 -24.69
C GLU A 591 -7.20 -18.55 -25.27
N GLU A 592 -6.57 -17.41 -25.56
CA GLU A 592 -5.25 -17.24 -26.19
C GLU A 592 -4.08 -17.53 -25.22
N ARG A 593 -4.28 -17.31 -23.91
CA ARG A 593 -3.30 -17.47 -22.81
C ARG A 593 -2.05 -16.58 -22.86
N VAL A 594 -1.79 -15.91 -23.99
CA VAL A 594 -0.59 -15.14 -24.28
C VAL A 594 -0.95 -13.90 -25.08
N CYS A 595 -0.43 -12.74 -24.67
CA CYS A 595 -0.46 -11.52 -25.49
C CYS A 595 0.86 -11.43 -26.28
N ASN A 596 0.79 -11.42 -27.60
CA ASN A 596 1.96 -11.28 -28.47
C ASN A 596 2.05 -9.81 -28.93
N LEU A 597 3.17 -9.14 -28.66
CA LEU A 597 3.37 -7.72 -28.98
C LEU A 597 4.06 -7.50 -30.35
N GLY A 598 4.53 -8.57 -30.99
CA GLY A 598 5.22 -8.47 -32.28
C GLY A 598 4.28 -8.13 -33.45
N LYS A 599 4.77 -7.33 -34.40
CA LYS A 599 4.03 -6.97 -35.63
C LYS A 599 3.60 -8.23 -36.39
N GLN A 600 2.30 -8.52 -36.40
CA GLN A 600 1.75 -9.55 -37.28
C GLN A 600 1.89 -9.08 -38.73
N SER A 601 2.55 -9.89 -39.57
CA SER A 601 2.53 -9.69 -41.02
C SER A 601 1.14 -10.06 -41.54
N THR A 602 0.21 -9.11 -41.53
CA THR A 602 -1.15 -9.30 -42.04
C THR A 602 -1.15 -9.36 -43.56
N SER A 603 -0.89 -10.56 -44.11
CA SER A 603 -1.31 -10.88 -45.47
C SER A 603 -2.84 -10.78 -45.54
N PRO A 604 -3.41 -9.93 -46.41
CA PRO A 604 -4.85 -9.76 -46.47
C PRO A 604 -5.53 -11.06 -46.96
N PRO A 605 -6.72 -11.40 -46.45
CA PRO A 605 -7.46 -12.57 -46.91
C PRO A 605 -7.88 -12.38 -48.37
N THR A 606 -7.55 -13.37 -49.22
CA THR A 606 -7.96 -13.39 -50.61
C THR A 606 -9.47 -13.55 -50.74
N SER A 607 -10.17 -12.49 -51.15
CA SER A 607 -11.49 -12.58 -51.78
C SER A 607 -11.49 -11.79 -53.09
N SER A 608 -12.08 -12.39 -54.12
CA SER A 608 -11.91 -12.00 -55.51
C SER A 608 -12.98 -11.02 -55.98
N ILE A 609 -12.61 -9.75 -56.24
CA ILE A 609 -13.31 -8.90 -57.21
C ILE A 609 -12.25 -8.17 -58.06
N VAL A 610 -12.45 -8.19 -59.38
CA VAL A 610 -11.55 -7.59 -60.39
C VAL A 610 -11.84 -6.09 -60.54
N GLY A 611 -10.79 -5.28 -60.69
CA GLY A 611 -10.90 -3.85 -61.00
C GLY A 611 -9.55 -3.17 -61.09
N GLU A 612 -8.97 -3.11 -62.29
CA GLU A 612 -7.74 -2.36 -62.56
C GLU A 612 -7.94 -0.85 -62.42
N MET A 613 -6.92 -0.14 -61.92
CA MET A 613 -6.21 0.95 -62.63
C MET A 613 -4.95 1.35 -61.83
N ALA A 614 -3.96 1.92 -62.50
CA ALA A 614 -2.56 1.89 -62.05
C ALA A 614 -1.94 3.24 -61.66
N ALA A 615 -0.79 3.14 -60.97
CA ALA A 615 0.33 4.11 -60.86
C ALA A 615 0.13 5.42 -60.08
N GLY A 616 1.17 5.81 -59.31
CA GLY A 616 1.32 7.17 -58.77
C GLY A 616 2.24 7.29 -57.55
N SER A 617 3.41 7.91 -57.73
CA SER A 617 4.43 8.16 -56.70
C SER A 617 4.13 9.35 -55.77
N ASN A 618 4.74 9.33 -54.57
CA ASN A 618 5.25 10.46 -53.77
C ASN A 618 4.55 11.84 -53.87
N GLY A 619 4.03 12.36 -52.75
CA GLY A 619 3.76 13.80 -52.62
C GLY A 619 3.07 14.20 -51.32
N ALA A 620 3.61 15.19 -50.60
CA ALA A 620 3.02 15.71 -49.37
C ALA A 620 2.01 16.85 -49.60
N LYS A 621 1.17 17.09 -48.57
CA LYS A 621 0.32 18.29 -48.31
C LYS A 621 -0.98 18.44 -49.12
N ARG A 622 -2.12 18.31 -48.42
CA ARG A 622 -3.10 19.39 -48.09
C ARG A 622 -4.19 18.80 -47.16
N ILE A 623 -4.43 19.34 -45.96
CA ILE A 623 -5.17 20.57 -45.62
C ILE A 623 -6.69 20.44 -45.82
N VAL A 624 -7.39 20.45 -44.67
CA VAL A 624 -8.78 20.89 -44.44
C VAL A 624 -9.89 20.24 -45.29
N THR A 625 -10.73 19.43 -44.65
CA THR A 625 -12.14 19.75 -44.34
C THR A 625 -12.78 18.58 -43.59
N LEU A 626 -13.30 18.81 -42.39
CA LEU A 626 -14.54 18.24 -41.80
C LEU A 626 -14.61 18.52 -40.28
N LEU A 627 -14.60 19.81 -39.92
CA LEU A 627 -15.15 20.25 -38.65
C LEU A 627 -16.62 20.64 -38.87
N ARG A 628 -17.55 19.89 -38.28
CA ARG A 628 -18.84 20.41 -37.84
C ARG A 628 -19.18 19.80 -36.47
N PRO A 629 -19.29 20.61 -35.40
CA PRO A 629 -19.78 20.13 -34.12
C PRO A 629 -21.32 20.09 -34.13
N SER A 630 -21.90 19.00 -33.61
CA SER A 630 -23.32 18.97 -33.26
C SER A 630 -23.50 19.42 -31.81
N VAL A 631 -24.00 20.64 -31.64
CA VAL A 631 -24.47 21.14 -30.34
C VAL A 631 -25.85 20.54 -30.04
N PHE A 632 -26.05 20.01 -28.83
CA PHE A 632 -27.36 19.93 -28.21
C PHE A 632 -27.25 20.11 -26.69
N ASP A 633 -28.00 21.09 -26.18
CA ASP A 633 -27.99 21.48 -24.78
C ASP A 633 -28.97 20.64 -23.94
N SER A 634 -28.47 20.20 -22.78
CA SER A 634 -29.04 20.47 -21.43
C SER A 634 -30.55 20.38 -21.18
N ALA A 635 -30.95 19.50 -20.24
CA ALA A 635 -32.21 19.60 -19.50
C ALA A 635 -32.26 18.86 -18.14
N VAL A 636 -31.31 19.10 -17.21
CA VAL A 636 -31.53 18.77 -15.77
C VAL A 636 -30.97 19.89 -14.87
N CYS A 637 -31.80 20.38 -13.95
CA CYS A 637 -31.45 21.44 -12.99
C CYS A 637 -30.55 20.93 -11.84
N ARG A 638 -29.61 21.77 -11.38
CA ARG A 638 -28.67 21.46 -10.30
C ARG A 638 -29.34 21.09 -8.96
N SER A 639 -30.52 21.64 -8.65
CA SER A 639 -31.27 21.25 -7.43
C SER A 639 -31.98 19.89 -7.56
N CYS A 640 -32.10 19.34 -8.78
CA CYS A 640 -32.66 18.00 -9.00
C CYS A 640 -31.60 16.90 -8.89
N GLN A 641 -30.31 17.23 -9.04
CA GLN A 641 -29.20 16.28 -8.82
C GLN A 641 -28.94 16.01 -7.33
N GLU A 642 -29.16 16.98 -6.44
CA GLU A 642 -28.86 16.85 -5.01
C GLU A 642 -29.89 16.02 -4.21
N THR A 643 -31.06 15.68 -4.80
CA THR A 643 -32.11 14.89 -4.13
C THR A 643 -32.01 13.38 -4.38
N LEU A 644 -31.11 12.91 -5.25
CA LEU A 644 -31.00 11.49 -5.65
C LEU A 644 -29.94 10.68 -4.87
N VAL A 645 -29.22 11.29 -3.93
CA VAL A 645 -28.26 10.58 -3.06
C VAL A 645 -28.89 10.24 -1.70
N ARG A 646 -29.83 9.28 -1.68
CA ARG A 646 -30.20 8.47 -0.48
C ARG A 646 -31.22 7.37 -0.81
N ARG A 647 -30.95 6.16 -0.26
CA ARG A 647 -31.81 4.96 -0.19
C ARG A 647 -31.95 4.10 -1.47
N ASN A 648 -31.11 3.07 -1.56
CA ASN A 648 -31.46 1.82 -2.25
C ASN A 648 -31.86 0.76 -1.22
N TYR A 649 -33.15 0.71 -0.89
CA TYR A 649 -33.82 -0.54 -0.52
C TYR A 649 -34.73 -0.89 -1.70
N ALA A 650 -34.51 -2.03 -2.33
CA ALA A 650 -35.38 -2.54 -3.40
C ALA A 650 -36.05 -3.83 -2.91
N THR A 651 -37.31 -3.70 -2.49
CA THR A 651 -38.17 -4.82 -2.12
C THR A 651 -38.72 -5.48 -3.38
N ALA A 652 -38.32 -6.71 -3.67
CA ALA A 652 -38.98 -7.53 -4.68
C ALA A 652 -40.09 -8.37 -4.02
N ALA A 653 -41.31 -7.84 -4.01
CA ALA A 653 -42.49 -8.60 -3.61
C ALA A 653 -42.95 -9.50 -4.76
N ALA A 654 -42.73 -10.81 -4.66
CA ALA A 654 -43.36 -11.78 -5.55
C ALA A 654 -44.83 -11.97 -5.13
N ALA A 655 -45.76 -11.53 -5.98
CA ALA A 655 -47.19 -11.72 -5.75
C ALA A 655 -47.58 -13.20 -5.87
N ALA A 656 -48.47 -13.64 -4.99
CA ALA A 656 -49.02 -15.00 -5.06
C ALA A 656 -49.98 -15.14 -6.26
N ALA A 657 -49.78 -16.18 -7.06
CA ALA A 657 -50.77 -16.68 -8.01
C ALA A 657 -51.12 -18.11 -7.63
N GLN A 658 -52.37 -18.33 -7.26
CA GLN A 658 -52.91 -19.67 -6.98
C GLN A 658 -53.27 -20.35 -8.32
N SER A 659 -52.89 -21.61 -8.48
CA SER A 659 -53.49 -22.49 -9.49
C SER A 659 -53.66 -23.88 -8.91
N GLN A 660 -54.91 -24.25 -8.64
CA GLN A 660 -55.31 -25.60 -8.26
C GLN A 660 -55.28 -26.52 -9.50
N ALA A 661 -54.77 -27.74 -9.34
CA ALA A 661 -55.08 -28.86 -10.22
C ALA A 661 -54.92 -30.18 -9.45
N GLU A 662 -55.99 -30.97 -9.35
CA GLU A 662 -56.01 -32.32 -8.76
C GLU A 662 -55.60 -33.41 -9.79
N PRO A 663 -55.26 -34.64 -9.33
CA PRO A 663 -54.62 -35.66 -10.17
C PRO A 663 -55.58 -36.66 -10.84
N ALA A 664 -55.13 -37.28 -11.94
CA ALA A 664 -55.85 -38.31 -12.70
C ALA A 664 -54.84 -39.31 -13.37
N PRO A 665 -55.23 -40.52 -13.82
CA PRO A 665 -54.49 -41.76 -13.46
C PRO A 665 -53.58 -42.38 -14.55
N PRO A 666 -52.84 -43.47 -14.24
CA PRO A 666 -51.80 -44.04 -15.10
C PRO A 666 -52.27 -45.13 -16.07
N SER A 667 -51.46 -45.41 -17.11
CA SER A 667 -51.58 -46.59 -18.00
C SER A 667 -50.26 -46.87 -18.76
N PRO A 668 -50.05 -48.10 -19.30
CA PRO A 668 -48.79 -48.80 -19.03
C PRO A 668 -48.00 -49.30 -20.27
N GLY A 669 -46.78 -49.78 -20.04
CA GLY A 669 -46.25 -50.93 -20.81
C GLY A 669 -44.76 -50.93 -21.16
N SER A 670 -44.09 -52.04 -20.80
CA SER A 670 -42.85 -52.59 -21.40
C SER A 670 -41.53 -51.79 -21.21
N SER A 671 -40.37 -52.37 -20.86
CA SER A 671 -39.99 -53.80 -20.75
C SER A 671 -38.99 -54.05 -19.60
N LYS A 672 -39.05 -55.26 -19.03
CA LYS A 672 -38.08 -55.90 -18.12
C LYS A 672 -36.89 -56.50 -18.92
N PRO A 673 -35.90 -57.12 -18.25
CA PRO A 673 -35.19 -56.76 -17.01
C PRO A 673 -33.65 -56.81 -17.20
N ASP A 674 -32.89 -56.49 -16.16
CA ASP A 674 -31.69 -57.30 -15.88
C ASP A 674 -31.52 -57.50 -14.37
N THR A 675 -31.30 -58.75 -13.97
CA THR A 675 -31.22 -59.17 -12.56
C THR A 675 -29.79 -59.36 -12.10
N ALA A 676 -29.37 -58.57 -11.10
CA ALA A 676 -28.26 -58.94 -10.22
C ALA A 676 -28.61 -58.52 -8.79
N ALA A 677 -28.94 -59.51 -7.95
CA ALA A 677 -29.15 -59.27 -6.53
C ALA A 677 -27.79 -59.04 -5.83
N THR A 678 -27.45 -57.79 -5.56
CA THR A 678 -26.42 -57.44 -4.58
C THR A 678 -27.08 -56.95 -3.30
N HIS A 679 -26.82 -57.66 -2.19
CA HIS A 679 -27.12 -57.14 -0.86
C HIS A 679 -26.43 -55.77 -0.71
N PRO A 680 -27.13 -54.70 -0.30
CA PRO A 680 -26.51 -53.39 -0.17
C PRO A 680 -25.48 -53.43 0.97
N VAL A 681 -24.20 -53.44 0.62
CA VAL A 681 -23.12 -53.18 1.57
C VAL A 681 -23.21 -51.72 1.98
N LEU A 682 -23.88 -51.47 3.09
CA LEU A 682 -24.13 -50.15 3.66
C LEU A 682 -22.79 -49.50 4.03
N LYS A 683 -22.29 -48.62 3.15
CA LYS A 683 -21.03 -47.90 3.38
C LYS A 683 -21.15 -47.07 4.65
N PRO A 684 -20.30 -47.29 5.66
CA PRO A 684 -20.53 -46.69 6.95
C PRO A 684 -20.15 -45.20 6.90
N THR A 685 -21.05 -44.36 7.39
CA THR A 685 -21.09 -42.90 7.13
C THR A 685 -20.82 -42.10 8.42
N TYR A 686 -20.28 -40.89 8.30
CA TYR A 686 -20.12 -39.94 9.40
C TYR A 686 -21.27 -38.94 9.41
N VAL A 687 -21.84 -38.64 10.58
CA VAL A 687 -22.73 -37.49 10.73
C VAL A 687 -21.90 -36.21 10.66
N ILE A 688 -22.29 -35.26 9.82
CA ILE A 688 -21.65 -33.94 9.72
C ILE A 688 -22.43 -32.99 10.63
N ASN A 689 -21.74 -32.37 11.59
CA ASN A 689 -22.30 -31.37 12.48
C ASN A 689 -21.71 -29.99 12.18
N ALA A 690 -22.53 -28.94 12.26
CA ALA A 690 -22.07 -27.56 12.35
C ALA A 690 -21.97 -27.17 13.82
N GLY A 691 -20.78 -26.76 14.25
CA GLY A 691 -20.50 -26.22 15.57
C GLY A 691 -20.28 -24.71 15.54
N VAL A 692 -20.50 -24.05 16.68
CA VAL A 692 -20.36 -22.58 16.81
C VAL A 692 -19.37 -22.24 17.91
N VAL A 693 -18.23 -21.67 17.54
CA VAL A 693 -17.30 -21.04 18.48
C VAL A 693 -17.70 -19.57 18.60
N LEU A 694 -18.75 -19.31 19.38
CA LEU A 694 -19.21 -17.95 19.69
C LEU A 694 -18.28 -17.33 20.75
N SER A 695 -17.79 -16.13 20.48
CA SER A 695 -16.78 -15.47 21.31
C SER A 695 -17.05 -13.99 21.54
N ARG A 696 -16.87 -13.52 22.78
CA ARG A 696 -16.88 -12.10 23.16
C ARG A 696 -15.42 -11.62 23.20
N PRO A 697 -14.95 -10.74 22.28
CA PRO A 697 -13.56 -10.25 22.25
C PRO A 697 -13.15 -9.50 23.53
N PRO A 698 -11.86 -9.26 23.79
CA PRO A 698 -11.44 -8.35 24.86
C PRO A 698 -12.07 -6.97 24.66
N GLN A 699 -12.67 -6.43 25.71
CA GLN A 699 -13.30 -5.11 25.75
C GLN A 699 -12.34 -4.03 26.24
N ILE A 700 -11.29 -4.42 26.96
CA ILE A 700 -10.22 -3.54 27.43
C ILE A 700 -8.85 -4.07 26.97
N THR A 701 -7.87 -3.16 26.91
CA THR A 701 -6.46 -3.50 26.69
C THR A 701 -5.96 -4.47 27.76
N ARG A 702 -4.91 -5.25 27.45
CA ARG A 702 -4.21 -6.04 28.48
C ARG A 702 -3.49 -5.13 29.47
N ASP A 703 -3.18 -5.67 30.64
CA ASP A 703 -2.23 -5.04 31.55
C ASP A 703 -0.83 -4.95 30.92
N LEU A 704 -0.10 -3.88 31.25
CA LEU A 704 1.30 -3.70 30.84
C LEU A 704 2.21 -4.53 31.75
N THR A 705 3.23 -5.16 31.16
CA THR A 705 4.28 -5.83 31.94
C THR A 705 5.11 -4.80 32.73
N PRO A 706 5.76 -5.18 33.84
CA PRO A 706 6.61 -4.26 34.60
C PRO A 706 7.70 -3.59 33.75
N PHE A 707 8.28 -4.32 32.80
CA PHE A 707 9.27 -3.77 31.86
C PHE A 707 8.67 -2.70 30.94
N GLU A 708 7.48 -2.94 30.37
CA GLU A 708 6.82 -1.94 29.51
C GLU A 708 6.44 -0.67 30.27
N LYS A 709 5.94 -0.79 31.51
CA LYS A 709 5.65 0.35 32.39
C LYS A 709 6.87 1.24 32.57
N SER A 710 7.99 0.63 32.99
CA SER A 710 9.27 1.34 33.17
C SER A 710 9.85 1.89 31.86
N TYR A 711 9.79 1.13 30.77
CA TYR A 711 10.30 1.54 29.46
C TYR A 711 9.54 2.76 28.92
N TYR A 712 8.21 2.75 28.94
CA TYR A 712 7.44 3.91 28.48
C TYR A 712 7.70 5.15 29.35
N PHE A 713 7.83 4.99 30.67
CA PHE A 713 8.16 6.09 31.56
C PHE A 713 9.56 6.68 31.26
N TYR A 714 10.56 5.82 31.09
CA TYR A 714 11.91 6.22 30.70
C TYR A 714 11.92 7.01 29.37
N GLN A 715 11.23 6.49 28.35
CA GLN A 715 11.11 7.16 27.05
C GLN A 715 10.39 8.52 27.14
N LYS A 716 9.38 8.67 28.01
CA LYS A 716 8.72 9.98 28.24
C LYS A 716 9.68 11.02 28.82
N ARG A 717 10.53 10.66 29.80
CA ARG A 717 11.53 11.58 30.36
C ARG A 717 12.66 11.89 29.39
N LEU A 718 13.12 10.91 28.61
CA LEU A 718 14.06 11.15 27.51
C LEU A 718 13.48 12.12 26.47
N ASN A 719 12.20 11.95 26.11
CA ASN A 719 11.50 12.88 25.22
C ASN A 719 11.38 14.29 25.82
N GLU A 720 11.13 14.45 27.12
CA GLU A 720 11.14 15.76 27.80
C GLU A 720 12.48 16.51 27.67
N ARG A 721 13.60 15.78 27.53
CA ARG A 721 14.95 16.34 27.28
C ARG A 721 15.20 16.75 25.83
N LEU A 722 14.58 16.07 24.87
CA LEU A 722 14.84 16.24 23.43
C LEU A 722 13.78 17.10 22.73
N ALA A 723 12.58 17.18 23.28
CA ALA A 723 11.48 17.97 22.73
C ALA A 723 11.67 19.48 22.96
N LEU A 724 11.14 20.28 22.04
CA LEU A 724 11.11 21.74 22.19
C LEU A 724 10.29 22.15 23.43
N PRO A 725 10.71 23.18 24.20
CA PRO A 725 9.99 23.65 25.37
C PRO A 725 8.52 23.97 25.11
N PHE A 726 7.63 23.52 26.01
CA PHE A 726 6.19 23.76 25.89
C PHE A 726 5.86 25.26 25.86
N THR A 727 5.39 25.73 24.71
CA THR A 727 5.08 27.16 24.49
C THR A 727 3.71 27.53 25.06
N ARG A 728 3.66 27.77 26.39
CA ARG A 728 2.43 28.13 27.13
C ARG A 728 1.56 29.18 26.44
N TYR A 729 2.16 30.23 25.87
CA TYR A 729 1.42 31.35 25.26
C TYR A 729 0.65 31.00 23.99
N PHE A 730 0.95 29.86 23.35
CA PHE A 730 0.19 29.35 22.21
C PHE A 730 -1.18 28.81 22.64
N TYR A 731 -1.28 28.27 23.86
CA TYR A 731 -2.48 27.62 24.39
C TYR A 731 -3.22 28.49 25.41
N PHE A 732 -2.50 29.26 26.24
CA PHE A 732 -3.06 30.04 27.36
C PHE A 732 -2.79 31.53 27.19
N LYS A 733 -3.87 32.32 27.04
CA LYS A 733 -3.79 33.79 27.00
C LYS A 733 -3.42 34.34 28.38
N ARG A 734 -2.49 35.29 28.42
CA ARG A 734 -1.99 35.91 29.66
C ARG A 734 -3.14 36.52 30.48
N GLY A 735 -3.16 36.25 31.78
CA GLY A 735 -4.14 36.83 32.71
C GLY A 735 -5.55 36.23 32.63
N THR A 736 -5.69 35.04 32.01
CA THR A 736 -6.93 34.26 32.09
C THR A 736 -6.88 33.30 33.28
N PRO A 737 -8.02 32.89 33.87
CA PRO A 737 -8.04 31.91 34.97
C PRO A 737 -7.33 30.59 34.63
N ALA A 738 -7.38 30.16 33.36
CA ALA A 738 -6.65 28.98 32.88
C ALA A 738 -5.12 29.17 32.89
N ASP A 739 -4.63 30.39 32.59
CA ASP A 739 -3.20 30.72 32.69
C ASP A 739 -2.72 30.77 34.15
N GLU A 740 -3.58 31.22 35.07
CA GLU A 740 -3.26 31.26 36.51
C GLU A 740 -3.29 29.86 37.15
N ASP A 741 -4.29 29.04 36.83
CA ASP A 741 -4.35 27.63 37.25
C ASP A 741 -3.13 26.86 36.73
N TRP A 742 -2.80 27.00 35.44
CA TRP A 742 -1.61 26.40 34.86
C TRP A 742 -0.33 26.84 35.57
N LYS A 743 -0.12 28.14 35.82
CA LYS A 743 1.05 28.65 36.55
C LYS A 743 1.14 28.12 37.99
N ARG A 744 0.02 27.81 38.64
CA ARG A 744 -0.01 27.20 39.98
C ARG A 744 0.38 25.72 39.89
N LYS A 745 -0.32 24.94 39.07
CA LYS A 745 -0.06 23.49 38.88
C LYS A 745 1.37 23.21 38.37
N TYR A 746 1.89 24.05 37.47
CA TYR A 746 3.27 23.98 36.98
C TYR A 746 4.31 24.18 38.09
N ARG A 747 4.06 25.04 39.09
CA ARG A 747 4.98 25.22 40.24
C ARG A 747 5.07 23.97 41.12
N GLU A 748 3.99 23.18 41.20
CA GLU A 748 3.96 21.91 41.94
C GLU A 748 4.62 20.77 41.15
N ARG A 749 4.40 20.72 39.83
CA ARG A 749 4.92 19.66 38.94
C ARG A 749 6.36 19.88 38.44
N GLN A 750 6.80 21.13 38.31
CA GLN A 750 8.08 21.57 37.71
C GLN A 750 8.27 21.25 36.22
N THR A 751 7.43 20.41 35.61
CA THR A 751 7.36 20.11 34.16
C THR A 751 5.97 20.46 33.60
N PRO A 752 5.86 20.80 32.29
CA PRO A 752 4.57 20.87 31.58
C PRO A 752 3.83 19.53 31.54
N SER A 753 4.57 18.42 31.49
CA SER A 753 4.06 17.06 31.45
C SER A 753 3.42 16.65 32.78
N ARG A 754 2.47 15.70 32.74
CA ARG A 754 1.56 15.39 33.87
C ARG A 754 1.82 14.03 34.52
N ASP A 755 2.57 13.18 33.83
CA ASP A 755 2.65 11.74 34.01
C ASP A 755 4.10 11.22 34.07
N ILE A 756 5.09 12.14 34.21
CA ILE A 756 6.53 11.84 34.32
C ILE A 756 7.11 12.11 35.72
N GLY A 757 6.23 12.34 36.71
CA GLY A 757 6.60 12.78 38.05
C GLY A 757 7.20 14.19 38.08
N LYS A 758 7.94 14.51 39.14
CA LYS A 758 8.75 15.74 39.21
C LYS A 758 10.07 15.51 38.48
N TYR A 759 10.26 16.20 37.38
CA TYR A 759 11.49 16.17 36.59
C TYR A 759 11.67 17.50 35.85
N ASN A 760 12.90 17.97 35.70
CA ASN A 760 13.22 19.19 34.97
C ASN A 760 14.46 18.98 34.09
N ALA A 761 14.22 18.83 32.79
CA ALA A 761 15.23 18.61 31.75
C ALA A 761 16.26 19.75 31.61
N TYR A 762 15.98 20.94 32.16
CA TYR A 762 16.83 22.14 32.04
C TYR A 762 17.56 22.49 33.34
N SER A 763 17.44 21.66 34.38
CA SER A 763 18.14 21.85 35.66
C SER A 763 19.54 21.20 35.66
N PRO A 764 20.44 21.59 36.57
CA PRO A 764 21.70 20.85 36.81
C PRO A 764 21.50 19.37 37.20
N GLU A 765 20.29 19.02 37.66
CA GLU A 765 19.89 17.66 38.04
C GLU A 765 19.22 16.88 36.90
N ALA A 766 19.21 17.41 35.66
CA ALA A 766 18.58 16.78 34.51
C ALA A 766 19.15 15.39 34.14
N TRP A 767 20.33 15.04 34.65
CA TRP A 767 20.93 13.69 34.54
C TRP A 767 20.18 12.63 35.36
N ASN A 768 19.39 13.04 36.36
CA ASN A 768 18.63 12.15 37.24
C ASN A 768 17.23 11.89 36.66
N ASP A 769 17.19 11.41 35.41
CA ASP A 769 15.96 11.10 34.68
C ASP A 769 15.48 9.65 34.87
N GLU A 770 16.35 8.73 35.25
CA GLU A 770 15.98 7.35 35.57
C GLU A 770 15.15 7.23 36.88
N LEU A 771 14.37 6.15 36.99
CA LEU A 771 13.65 5.79 38.22
C LEU A 771 14.37 4.69 38.98
N LEU A 772 14.34 4.77 40.31
CA LEU A 772 14.77 3.68 41.18
C LEU A 772 13.79 2.51 41.14
N VAL A 773 14.27 1.29 41.37
CA VAL A 773 13.43 0.09 41.45
C VAL A 773 12.41 0.23 42.58
N GLY A 774 11.13 0.04 42.27
CA GLY A 774 10.02 0.23 43.21
C GLY A 774 9.39 1.63 43.20
N ALA A 775 9.86 2.55 42.34
CA ALA A 775 9.20 3.83 42.09
C ALA A 775 7.76 3.63 41.56
N VAL A 776 6.82 4.40 42.09
CA VAL A 776 5.37 4.30 41.77
C VAL A 776 5.00 5.10 40.53
N GLU A 777 5.87 6.00 40.08
CA GLU A 777 5.61 6.95 38.99
C GLU A 777 5.43 6.27 37.62
N SER A 778 6.01 5.08 37.42
CA SER A 778 5.80 4.26 36.22
C SER A 778 4.48 3.45 36.25
N GLU A 779 3.80 3.37 37.40
CA GLU A 779 2.55 2.61 37.52
C GLU A 779 1.36 3.34 36.88
N PRO A 780 0.58 2.69 36.00
CA PRO A 780 -0.58 3.31 35.33
C PRO A 780 -1.59 3.92 36.29
N GLU A 781 -1.83 3.29 37.43
CA GLU A 781 -2.74 3.75 38.48
C GLU A 781 -2.30 5.10 39.05
N HIS A 782 -0.99 5.29 39.26
CA HIS A 782 -0.42 6.55 39.72
C HIS A 782 -0.49 7.63 38.62
N GLN A 783 -0.22 7.28 37.37
CA GLN A 783 -0.34 8.23 36.25
C GLN A 783 -1.78 8.70 36.06
N VAL A 784 -2.76 7.81 36.19
CA VAL A 784 -4.20 8.17 36.17
C VAL A 784 -4.55 9.09 37.35
N GLU A 785 -4.07 8.81 38.56
CA GLU A 785 -4.29 9.68 39.73
C GLU A 785 -3.76 11.11 39.49
N MET A 786 -2.53 11.22 38.98
CA MET A 786 -1.90 12.52 38.70
C MET A 786 -2.61 13.29 37.57
N LEU A 787 -3.13 12.59 36.57
CA LEU A 787 -3.95 13.20 35.50
C LEU A 787 -5.31 13.68 36.00
N VAL A 788 -6.01 12.88 36.83
CA VAL A 788 -7.29 13.27 37.46
C VAL A 788 -7.08 14.48 38.37
N ARG A 789 -6.04 14.46 39.21
CA ARG A 789 -5.70 15.57 40.11
C ARG A 789 -5.30 16.86 39.38
N ASP A 790 -4.65 16.79 38.22
CA ASP A 790 -4.38 17.98 37.40
C ASP A 790 -5.63 18.49 36.65
N ALA A 791 -6.60 17.60 36.38
CA ALA A 791 -7.88 17.96 35.76
C ALA A 791 -8.85 18.63 36.74
N GLU A 792 -8.81 18.31 38.04
CA GLU A 792 -9.59 19.00 39.07
C GLU A 792 -9.36 20.53 39.02
N SER A 793 -10.42 21.30 38.73
CA SER A 793 -10.34 22.75 38.69
C SER A 793 -10.20 23.32 40.11
N THR A 794 -9.27 24.26 40.29
CA THR A 794 -9.18 25.08 41.52
C THR A 794 -9.37 26.55 41.16
N THR A 795 -10.50 26.88 40.53
CA THR A 795 -10.93 28.27 40.29
C THR A 795 -11.34 28.96 41.60
N SER A 796 -10.35 29.48 42.32
CA SER A 796 -10.53 30.37 43.46
C SER A 796 -10.87 31.79 43.01
N GLY A 797 -12.13 32.01 42.63
CA GLY A 797 -12.71 33.33 42.42
C GLY A 797 -13.32 33.87 43.71
N THR A 798 -12.58 34.71 44.45
CA THR A 798 -13.01 35.37 45.70
C THR A 798 -13.33 34.44 46.88
N GLN A 799 -13.65 35.05 48.04
CA GLN A 799 -13.57 34.45 49.38
C GLN A 799 -14.64 33.37 49.67
N GLU A 800 -14.25 32.44 50.56
CA GLU A 800 -15.06 31.39 51.22
C GLU A 800 -15.75 30.33 50.33
N GLY A 801 -15.35 29.06 50.54
CA GLY A 801 -16.11 27.89 50.05
C GLY A 801 -15.71 27.36 48.68
N SER A 802 -14.46 26.91 48.53
CA SER A 802 -13.99 26.21 47.31
C SER A 802 -14.70 24.86 47.10
N LYS A 803 -15.78 24.85 46.30
CA LYS A 803 -16.27 23.62 45.68
C LYS A 803 -15.23 23.13 44.68
N LYS A 804 -14.49 22.09 45.03
CA LYS A 804 -13.77 21.29 44.04
C LYS A 804 -14.80 20.60 43.15
N GLU A 805 -14.64 20.74 41.84
CA GLU A 805 -15.39 19.95 40.88
C GLU A 805 -14.75 18.56 40.81
N GLU A 806 -15.43 17.56 41.37
CA GLU A 806 -14.92 16.18 41.43
C GLU A 806 -14.94 15.56 40.03
N VAL A 807 -13.76 15.29 39.47
CA VAL A 807 -13.63 14.67 38.16
C VAL A 807 -13.95 13.17 38.30
N PRO A 808 -14.92 12.63 37.53
CA PRO A 808 -15.31 11.22 37.66
C PRO A 808 -14.15 10.30 37.29
N ARG A 809 -13.79 9.43 38.24
CA ARG A 809 -12.69 8.47 38.10
C ARG A 809 -13.07 7.35 37.13
N PRO A 810 -12.13 6.82 36.32
CA PRO A 810 -12.40 5.65 35.48
C PRO A 810 -12.91 4.46 36.29
N PHE A 811 -13.87 3.71 35.73
CA PHE A 811 -14.35 2.47 36.35
C PHE A 811 -13.22 1.43 36.50
N PRO A 812 -13.26 0.58 37.55
CA PRO A 812 -12.23 -0.42 37.78
C PRO A 812 -12.18 -1.46 36.65
N ARG A 813 -10.96 -1.90 36.31
CA ARG A 813 -10.71 -2.94 35.30
C ARG A 813 -11.24 -4.32 35.70
N VAL A 814 -11.38 -4.55 37.01
CA VAL A 814 -11.98 -5.74 37.63
C VAL A 814 -13.43 -5.42 37.97
N THR A 815 -14.37 -6.15 37.38
CA THR A 815 -15.81 -5.92 37.58
C THR A 815 -16.35 -6.67 38.80
N GLU A 816 -17.59 -6.39 39.21
CA GLU A 816 -18.29 -7.24 40.19
C GLU A 816 -18.41 -8.70 39.73
N ALA A 817 -18.52 -8.94 38.42
CA ALA A 817 -18.62 -10.28 37.85
C ALA A 817 -17.29 -11.04 37.92
N ASP A 818 -16.15 -10.32 37.92
CA ASP A 818 -14.83 -10.89 38.23
C ASP A 818 -14.72 -11.28 39.69
N GLN A 819 -15.09 -10.38 40.60
CA GLN A 819 -15.04 -10.63 42.05
C GLN A 819 -15.94 -11.81 42.47
N LYS A 820 -17.13 -11.91 41.87
CA LYS A 820 -18.10 -13.00 42.09
C LYS A 820 -17.79 -14.27 41.26
N ASN A 821 -16.79 -14.21 40.37
CA ASN A 821 -16.48 -15.21 39.34
C ASN A 821 -17.74 -15.72 38.59
N ASP A 822 -18.61 -14.80 38.17
CA ASP A 822 -19.85 -15.13 37.48
C ASP A 822 -19.56 -15.59 36.05
N GLN A 823 -19.43 -16.92 35.89
CA GLN A 823 -19.22 -17.58 34.61
C GLN A 823 -20.40 -17.47 33.64
N LYS A 824 -21.53 -16.85 34.01
CA LYS A 824 -22.63 -16.52 33.07
C LYS A 824 -22.58 -15.07 32.59
N SER A 825 -21.85 -14.20 33.26
CA SER A 825 -21.72 -12.79 32.87
C SER A 825 -20.72 -12.58 31.73
N LEU A 826 -21.14 -11.83 30.70
CA LEU A 826 -20.26 -11.35 29.64
C LEU A 826 -19.32 -10.22 30.10
N ASN A 827 -19.63 -9.56 31.23
CA ASN A 827 -18.84 -8.46 31.78
C ASN A 827 -17.66 -8.93 32.64
N ARG A 828 -17.54 -10.25 32.91
CA ARG A 828 -16.38 -10.86 33.57
C ARG A 828 -15.18 -10.90 32.63
N ALA A 829 -13.96 -10.78 33.15
CA ALA A 829 -12.70 -10.91 32.42
C ALA A 829 -12.66 -10.07 31.13
N LEU A 830 -12.91 -8.75 31.26
CA LEU A 830 -12.98 -7.83 30.13
C LEU A 830 -11.69 -7.82 29.27
N GLN A 831 -10.54 -8.14 29.84
CA GLN A 831 -9.26 -8.22 29.12
C GLN A 831 -9.01 -9.54 28.37
N ARG A 832 -9.95 -10.51 28.43
CA ARG A 832 -9.84 -11.81 27.77
C ARG A 832 -11.07 -12.11 26.91
N THR A 833 -10.89 -12.97 25.92
CA THR A 833 -11.92 -13.52 25.05
C THR A 833 -12.65 -14.60 25.82
N LEU A 834 -13.94 -14.40 26.03
CA LEU A 834 -14.82 -15.45 26.56
C LEU A 834 -15.49 -16.20 25.42
N TYR A 835 -15.61 -17.51 25.55
CA TYR A 835 -16.31 -18.38 24.60
C TYR A 835 -17.53 -19.02 25.28
N LEU A 836 -18.62 -19.15 24.52
CA LEU A 836 -19.84 -19.80 24.99
C LEU A 836 -19.68 -21.32 24.94
N LEU A 837 -19.72 -21.98 26.10
CA LEU A 837 -19.86 -23.43 26.21
C LEU A 837 -21.24 -23.78 26.76
N VAL A 838 -21.76 -24.93 26.34
CA VAL A 838 -23.03 -25.49 26.79
C VAL A 838 -22.84 -26.90 27.32
N GLN A 839 -23.65 -27.28 28.30
CA GLN A 839 -23.64 -28.59 28.93
C GLN A 839 -24.71 -29.51 28.33
N THR A 840 -24.31 -30.70 27.91
CA THR A 840 -25.22 -31.74 27.41
C THR A 840 -25.95 -32.45 28.56
N LYS A 841 -26.98 -33.26 28.25
CA LYS A 841 -27.72 -34.04 29.27
C LYS A 841 -26.83 -35.00 30.06
N GLU A 842 -25.79 -35.49 29.39
CA GLU A 842 -24.79 -36.43 29.92
C GLU A 842 -23.73 -35.71 30.78
N GLY A 843 -23.85 -34.39 30.98
CA GLY A 843 -22.99 -33.59 31.84
C GLY A 843 -21.72 -33.05 31.17
N TYR A 844 -21.43 -33.44 29.93
CA TYR A 844 -20.23 -32.99 29.21
C TYR A 844 -20.39 -31.57 28.66
N TRP A 845 -19.30 -30.80 28.73
CA TRP A 845 -19.23 -29.44 28.19
C TRP A 845 -18.63 -29.43 26.79
N LYS A 846 -19.30 -28.72 25.86
CA LYS A 846 -18.84 -28.54 24.48
C LYS A 846 -19.30 -27.20 23.90
N PHE A 847 -18.82 -26.85 22.71
CA PHE A 847 -19.43 -25.78 21.92
C PHE A 847 -20.80 -26.21 21.39
N PRO A 848 -21.77 -25.28 21.24
CA PRO A 848 -23.03 -25.56 20.57
C PRO A 848 -22.80 -26.22 19.21
N SER A 849 -23.44 -27.36 18.95
CA SER A 849 -23.27 -28.12 17.71
C SER A 849 -24.53 -28.91 17.37
N SER A 850 -24.99 -28.88 16.12
CA SER A 850 -26.09 -29.75 15.65
C SER A 850 -25.79 -30.34 14.27
N PRO A 851 -26.47 -31.44 13.86
CA PRO A 851 -26.33 -32.02 12.53
C PRO A 851 -26.70 -31.02 11.42
N VAL A 852 -26.01 -31.15 10.28
CA VAL A 852 -26.31 -30.38 9.06
C VAL A 852 -27.49 -31.03 8.34
N GLU A 853 -28.55 -30.27 8.13
CA GLU A 853 -29.77 -30.67 7.44
C GLU A 853 -29.60 -30.62 5.90
N GLN A 854 -30.52 -31.23 5.15
CA GLN A 854 -30.40 -31.29 3.69
C GLN A 854 -30.68 -29.93 3.05
N GLY A 855 -29.70 -29.39 2.31
CA GLY A 855 -29.83 -28.13 1.57
C GLY A 855 -29.30 -26.88 2.28
N GLU A 856 -28.89 -26.97 3.55
CA GLU A 856 -28.22 -25.86 4.24
C GLU A 856 -26.68 -25.91 4.11
N SER A 857 -26.05 -24.74 4.23
CA SER A 857 -24.59 -24.63 4.31
C SER A 857 -24.12 -24.71 5.77
N LEU A 858 -22.84 -25.04 6.01
CA LEU A 858 -22.24 -25.06 7.36
C LEU A 858 -22.47 -23.76 8.15
N ARG A 859 -22.55 -22.61 7.46
CA ARG A 859 -22.85 -21.32 8.10
C ARG A 859 -24.30 -21.21 8.53
N LEU A 860 -25.25 -21.54 7.65
CA LEU A 860 -26.68 -21.51 7.98
C LEU A 860 -27.01 -22.52 9.09
N ALA A 861 -26.43 -23.71 9.01
CA ALA A 861 -26.48 -24.74 10.03
C ALA A 861 -25.95 -24.23 11.39
N ALA A 862 -24.85 -23.47 11.39
CA ALA A 862 -24.30 -22.84 12.59
C ALA A 862 -25.20 -21.71 13.14
N GLU A 863 -25.78 -20.87 12.29
CA GLU A 863 -26.72 -19.81 12.70
C GLU A 863 -28.00 -20.41 13.31
N ARG A 864 -28.58 -21.45 12.67
CA ARG A 864 -29.68 -22.27 13.19
C ARG A 864 -29.32 -22.95 14.51
N THR A 865 -28.15 -23.58 14.59
CA THR A 865 -27.64 -24.25 15.80
C THR A 865 -27.59 -23.27 16.97
N LEU A 866 -27.06 -22.05 16.75
CA LEU A 866 -26.94 -21.05 17.81
C LEU A 866 -28.30 -20.60 18.33
N ALA A 867 -29.23 -20.24 17.42
CA ALA A 867 -30.57 -19.81 17.77
C ALA A 867 -31.36 -20.89 18.54
N GLN A 868 -31.23 -22.17 18.16
CA GLN A 868 -31.91 -23.29 18.80
C GLN A 868 -31.28 -23.76 20.12
N SER A 869 -30.02 -23.40 20.41
CA SER A 869 -29.30 -23.83 21.61
C SER A 869 -29.19 -22.75 22.69
N ALA A 870 -28.99 -21.50 22.28
CA ALA A 870 -28.72 -20.36 23.15
C ALA A 870 -29.64 -19.16 22.90
N GLY A 871 -30.69 -19.33 22.08
CA GLY A 871 -31.71 -18.32 21.83
C GLY A 871 -31.29 -17.23 20.84
N ILE A 872 -32.27 -16.39 20.48
CA ILE A 872 -32.11 -15.29 19.51
C ILE A 872 -31.71 -13.95 20.15
N ASN A 873 -31.72 -13.86 21.49
CA ASN A 873 -31.45 -12.63 22.24
C ASN A 873 -29.95 -12.31 22.39
N MET A 874 -29.18 -12.62 21.35
CA MET A 874 -27.76 -12.29 21.22
C MET A 874 -27.53 -11.62 19.86
N ASN A 875 -27.04 -10.38 19.87
CA ASN A 875 -26.57 -9.72 18.66
C ASN A 875 -25.23 -10.37 18.27
N THR A 876 -25.27 -11.25 17.27
CA THR A 876 -24.12 -12.08 16.87
C THR A 876 -23.81 -11.94 15.39
N TRP A 877 -22.53 -12.13 15.05
CA TRP A 877 -22.02 -12.04 13.70
C TRP A 877 -21.15 -13.26 13.39
N MET A 878 -21.54 -14.04 12.38
CA MET A 878 -20.71 -15.10 11.83
C MET A 878 -19.64 -14.49 10.92
N VAL A 879 -18.38 -14.75 11.24
CA VAL A 879 -17.22 -14.05 10.63
C VAL A 879 -17.03 -14.41 9.15
N GLY A 880 -17.47 -15.60 8.71
CA GLY A 880 -17.33 -16.03 7.33
C GLY A 880 -17.93 -17.42 7.06
N TYR A 881 -17.67 -17.95 5.86
CA TYR A 881 -18.19 -19.23 5.38
C TYR A 881 -17.26 -20.43 5.61
N HIS A 882 -16.02 -20.19 6.06
CA HIS A 882 -15.04 -21.24 6.33
C HIS A 882 -15.03 -21.65 7.82
N PRO A 883 -14.98 -22.95 8.15
CA PRO A 883 -14.79 -23.40 9.52
C PRO A 883 -13.36 -23.11 9.98
N ILE A 884 -13.20 -22.65 11.23
CA ILE A 884 -11.89 -22.33 11.82
C ILE A 884 -11.18 -23.54 12.44
N GLY A 885 -11.85 -24.68 12.45
CA GLY A 885 -11.30 -25.97 12.87
C GLY A 885 -12.41 -27.02 12.93
N HIS A 886 -12.05 -28.22 13.37
CA HIS A 886 -12.96 -29.36 13.39
C HIS A 886 -12.61 -30.34 14.52
N HIS A 887 -13.59 -31.16 14.90
CA HIS A 887 -13.41 -32.29 15.81
C HIS A 887 -14.01 -33.55 15.18
N VAL A 888 -13.24 -34.64 15.19
CA VAL A 888 -13.69 -35.95 14.74
C VAL A 888 -13.83 -36.86 15.95
N TYR A 889 -15.03 -37.41 16.12
CA TYR A 889 -15.31 -38.46 17.09
C TYR A 889 -15.69 -39.74 16.34
N SER A 890 -14.93 -40.82 16.53
CA SER A 890 -15.23 -42.12 15.92
C SER A 890 -15.71 -43.09 16.99
N ASN A 891 -16.86 -43.73 16.76
CA ASN A 891 -17.41 -44.75 17.64
C ASN A 891 -16.50 -45.99 17.66
N ARG A 892 -16.22 -46.56 18.84
CA ARG A 892 -15.42 -47.81 18.97
C ARG A 892 -16.05 -49.02 18.26
N LYS A 893 -17.38 -49.01 18.10
CA LYS A 893 -18.15 -49.90 17.23
C LYS A 893 -19.17 -49.05 16.49
N PRO A 894 -19.30 -49.15 15.16
CA PRO A 894 -20.29 -48.35 14.42
C PRO A 894 -21.71 -48.65 14.92
N LYS A 895 -22.50 -47.61 15.18
CA LYS A 895 -23.91 -47.75 15.56
C LYS A 895 -24.75 -47.95 14.30
N VAL A 896 -25.77 -48.80 14.35
CA VAL A 896 -26.74 -48.93 13.24
C VAL A 896 -27.90 -47.99 13.54
N ASP A 897 -28.24 -47.11 12.60
CA ASP A 897 -29.49 -46.36 12.62
C ASP A 897 -30.59 -47.25 12.03
N GLU A 898 -31.48 -47.73 12.88
CA GLU A 898 -32.59 -48.62 12.53
C GLU A 898 -33.62 -47.97 11.58
N LYS A 899 -33.70 -46.63 11.54
CA LYS A 899 -34.66 -45.91 10.68
C LYS A 899 -34.12 -45.64 9.29
N ALA A 900 -32.84 -45.29 9.20
CA ALA A 900 -32.18 -45.02 7.92
C ALA A 900 -31.53 -46.28 7.30
N GLY A 901 -31.40 -47.36 8.06
CA GLY A 901 -30.67 -48.55 7.65
C GLY A 901 -29.19 -48.25 7.39
N LEU A 902 -28.57 -47.32 8.12
CA LEU A 902 -27.19 -46.86 7.88
C LEU A 902 -26.27 -47.21 9.06
N GLN A 903 -25.03 -47.60 8.75
CA GLN A 903 -23.99 -47.83 9.75
C GLN A 903 -23.22 -46.52 10.01
N LEU A 904 -23.26 -45.99 11.23
CA LEU A 904 -22.65 -44.71 11.60
C LEU A 904 -21.27 -44.90 12.26
N LEU A 905 -20.22 -44.45 11.56
CA LEU A 905 -18.83 -44.47 12.06
C LEU A 905 -18.62 -43.52 13.24
N GLY A 906 -19.37 -42.43 13.30
CA GLY A 906 -19.17 -41.36 14.27
C GLY A 906 -19.60 -40.00 13.73
N GLU A 907 -19.02 -38.94 14.30
CA GLU A 907 -19.39 -37.55 14.06
C GLU A 907 -18.19 -36.71 13.63
N LYS A 908 -18.40 -35.78 12.69
CA LYS A 908 -17.43 -34.77 12.25
C LYS A 908 -18.06 -33.40 12.46
N THR A 909 -17.60 -32.69 13.49
CA THR A 909 -18.08 -31.34 13.82
C THR A 909 -17.14 -30.30 13.24
N PHE A 910 -17.65 -29.43 12.36
CA PHE A 910 -16.92 -28.29 11.80
C PHE A 910 -17.33 -27.01 12.51
N PHE A 911 -16.35 -26.25 13.03
CA PHE A 911 -16.63 -25.11 13.89
C PHE A 911 -16.57 -23.78 13.14
N MET A 912 -17.71 -23.08 13.09
CA MET A 912 -17.83 -21.74 12.56
C MET A 912 -17.50 -20.70 13.63
N LYS A 913 -16.82 -19.61 13.24
CA LYS A 913 -16.44 -18.52 14.16
C LYS A 913 -17.58 -17.50 14.28
N GLY A 914 -18.12 -17.37 15.48
CA GLY A 914 -19.08 -16.32 15.82
C GLY A 914 -18.44 -15.25 16.73
N ARG A 915 -18.86 -14.00 16.56
CA ARG A 915 -18.67 -12.93 17.55
C ARG A 915 -20.02 -12.57 18.17
N ILE A 916 -20.03 -12.25 19.47
CA ILE A 916 -21.16 -11.59 20.14
C ILE A 916 -20.80 -10.12 20.39
N MET A 917 -21.76 -9.24 20.13
CA MET A 917 -21.62 -7.79 20.33
C MET A 917 -22.51 -7.28 21.47
N ALA A 918 -23.67 -7.90 21.69
CA ALA A 918 -24.60 -7.59 22.78
C ALA A 918 -25.57 -8.76 23.05
N GLY A 919 -26.33 -8.69 24.15
CA GLY A 919 -27.31 -9.72 24.52
C GLY A 919 -26.73 -10.82 25.41
N GLN A 920 -27.45 -11.93 25.55
CA GLN A 920 -27.08 -13.05 26.44
C GLN A 920 -27.68 -14.36 25.95
N ALA A 921 -27.00 -15.48 26.22
CA ALA A 921 -27.52 -16.82 25.94
C ALA A 921 -28.72 -17.15 26.85
N ASP A 922 -29.78 -17.69 26.26
CA ASP A 922 -30.96 -18.21 26.96
C ASP A 922 -31.22 -19.66 26.55
N LEU A 923 -31.28 -20.55 27.54
CA LEU A 923 -31.52 -21.99 27.36
C LEU A 923 -32.97 -22.40 27.63
N LYS A 924 -33.87 -21.48 28.05
CA LYS A 924 -35.25 -21.80 28.46
C LYS A 924 -36.09 -22.49 27.37
N SER A 925 -35.82 -22.19 26.11
CA SER A 925 -36.53 -22.73 24.93
C SER A 925 -35.61 -23.52 24.00
N ASN A 926 -34.58 -24.18 24.53
CA ASN A 926 -33.58 -24.86 23.71
C ASN A 926 -34.07 -26.23 23.18
N ASN A 927 -33.86 -26.48 21.89
CA ASN A 927 -34.27 -27.74 21.23
C ASN A 927 -33.26 -28.88 21.47
N HIS A 928 -32.05 -28.55 21.92
CA HIS A 928 -30.90 -29.46 22.02
C HIS A 928 -30.73 -30.09 23.40
N SER A 929 -31.75 -30.00 24.26
CA SER A 929 -31.78 -30.61 25.59
C SER A 929 -30.66 -30.17 26.54
N LEU A 930 -30.08 -28.99 26.32
CA LEU A 930 -28.95 -28.44 27.07
C LEU A 930 -29.37 -28.02 28.48
N GLN A 931 -28.53 -28.30 29.46
CA GLN A 931 -28.81 -28.06 30.89
C GLN A 931 -28.31 -26.70 31.39
N ASP A 932 -27.09 -26.33 30.99
CA ASP A 932 -26.44 -25.11 31.48
C ASP A 932 -25.52 -24.49 30.41
N PHE A 933 -25.12 -23.23 30.61
CA PHE A 933 -24.18 -22.52 29.76
C PHE A 933 -23.19 -21.68 30.57
N LYS A 934 -22.00 -21.45 30.00
CA LYS A 934 -20.92 -20.66 30.59
C LYS A 934 -20.14 -19.88 29.53
N TRP A 935 -19.65 -18.71 29.92
CA TRP A 935 -18.72 -17.86 29.18
C TRP A 935 -17.34 -17.95 29.80
N LEU A 936 -16.42 -18.63 29.11
CA LEU A 936 -15.13 -19.07 29.67
C LEU A 936 -13.94 -18.62 28.83
N ALA A 937 -12.83 -18.27 29.48
CA ALA A 937 -11.56 -18.02 28.84
C ALA A 937 -10.87 -19.34 28.42
N LYS A 938 -9.89 -19.27 27.51
CA LYS A 938 -9.17 -20.42 26.95
C LYS A 938 -8.67 -21.41 28.02
N ASP A 939 -8.09 -20.91 29.10
CA ASP A 939 -7.48 -21.72 30.15
C ASP A 939 -8.53 -22.39 31.05
N GLU A 940 -9.70 -21.75 31.22
CA GLU A 940 -10.84 -22.28 31.97
C GLU A 940 -11.58 -23.38 31.19
N ILE A 941 -11.51 -23.35 29.86
CA ILE A 941 -12.07 -24.39 28.99
C ILE A 941 -11.26 -25.69 29.12
N GLN A 942 -9.93 -25.60 29.29
CA GLN A 942 -9.04 -26.76 29.36
C GLN A 942 -9.36 -27.71 30.52
N SER A 943 -9.79 -27.19 31.67
CA SER A 943 -10.15 -27.99 32.84
C SER A 943 -11.58 -28.54 32.81
N LEU A 944 -12.43 -28.05 31.89
CA LEU A 944 -13.86 -28.36 31.85
C LEU A 944 -14.25 -29.34 30.72
N VAL A 945 -13.56 -29.32 29.59
CA VAL A 945 -13.83 -30.21 28.45
C VAL A 945 -12.90 -31.42 28.44
N LEU A 946 -13.32 -32.51 27.76
CA LEU A 946 -12.49 -33.71 27.63
C LEU A 946 -11.11 -33.38 27.01
N PRO A 947 -9.99 -33.94 27.48
CA PRO A 947 -8.65 -33.63 26.95
C PRO A 947 -8.50 -33.85 25.44
N GLN A 948 -9.13 -34.89 24.90
CA GLN A 948 -9.18 -35.15 23.46
C GLN A 948 -10.01 -34.10 22.71
N TYR A 949 -11.08 -33.55 23.30
CA TYR A 949 -11.82 -32.45 22.69
C TYR A 949 -10.97 -31.17 22.71
N PHE A 950 -10.34 -30.86 23.84
CA PHE A 950 -9.45 -29.70 24.00
C PHE A 950 -8.30 -29.72 22.97
N SER A 951 -7.67 -30.87 22.73
CA SER A 951 -6.54 -30.96 21.78
C SER A 951 -6.91 -30.58 20.35
N HIS A 952 -8.15 -30.81 19.93
CA HIS A 952 -8.69 -30.35 18.63
C HIS A 952 -9.03 -28.86 18.64
N ILE A 953 -9.66 -28.36 19.73
CA ILE A 953 -10.18 -26.99 19.76
C ILE A 953 -9.16 -25.91 20.15
N ARG A 954 -8.08 -26.25 20.88
CA ARG A 954 -7.15 -25.28 21.49
C ARG A 954 -6.53 -24.26 20.54
N ASN A 955 -6.35 -24.63 19.26
CA ASN A 955 -5.77 -23.77 18.23
C ASN A 955 -6.79 -22.79 17.61
N MET A 956 -8.09 -23.04 17.79
CA MET A 956 -9.16 -22.12 17.39
C MET A 956 -9.34 -20.97 18.40
N LEU A 957 -8.82 -21.13 19.63
CA LEU A 957 -8.98 -20.20 20.73
C LEU A 957 -7.78 -19.26 20.83
N ALA A 958 -8.05 -17.96 20.74
CA ALA A 958 -7.08 -16.92 21.03
C ALA A 958 -6.63 -16.97 22.51
N GLU A 959 -5.35 -16.63 22.76
CA GLU A 959 -4.73 -16.61 24.10
C GLU A 959 -5.31 -15.50 24.99
N ARG A 960 -5.61 -14.37 24.36
CA ARG A 960 -6.33 -13.22 24.89
C ARG A 960 -7.60 -13.02 24.08
#